data_AF-A0A7Y2MKK4-F1
#
_entry.id   AF-A0A7Y2MKK4-F1
#
_cell.length_a   1.000
_cell.length_b   1.000
_cell.length_c   1.000
_cell.angle_alpha   90.00
_cell.angle_beta   90.00
_cell.angle_gamma   90.00
#
_symmetry.space_group_name_H-M   'P 1'
#
loop_
_entity.id
_entity.type
_entity.pdbx_description
1 polymer ?
#
loop_
_entity_poly.entity_id
_entity_poly.type
_entity_poly.pdbx_seq_one_letter_code
_entity_poly.pdbx_strand_id
1 'polypeptide(L)'
;LQGRDMIRVALNKPLAPGSSAKIFFTYKVQLPPNKYTPYGYNSRGGYYLKDWYLTPVVYDSTWHLYSNKNLEDLYTDVTDTYLNFVFPDSLYLGTNFNEVSITRLPGKQYASLKGINRKNADIILNHQKRFQKHVTPELIVVTDIQANKYDELSQGLSINRITRFIDDKLGKFPYEQLLVSEIDFDKNPLYGLNMLPSFIRPYNEQFQFEMKFLKTALRSYMRETVFLDPRHENWVSDAMVNYLMIQFVEEFYPDQKLLGKLSDIWGLRSFRLAQLDFNDQYSLFYMLMARKNLDQPLATPNDSLIKFNQKIVNTYKAGLGLAYLGEYIGKERVDNSIKEFYQEYRLAPVTASDFERVLEQNANKDIDWFFEDYVSSNKRIDFKIRNVEKTEDSLHVTLKNKTGTKVPISIFGLQNDSVVSKYWISGFDEEKEVSLPRGDEDRLVLNYDQVIPEFNQRDNWKSLNGFFSSNKKLKLQFLKDAEDPYYRQIFYMPVANFNIYDGVSPGIRITNKTLIERPFIFDFAPTYAMRERSMVGYGRFTLRNYHAKSGLYVSNFSLGGSTFHFQENSRYSTLTPSFSLGWRPENLRSNKRQSLLLRHVNVFRTIDPSLGDLETEPDYSVLNARFIHSNNGIIDYFSWFADFQYENNFTKLALDMEYRKLFENNRQLNLRFFAGKFFSNTTNSDFFSFALDRPTDYLFDLNYLGRSEESGITSQQIIIAEGGFKSKIPNPFANDWMATTNASINLWRWIEVYGDAGFLKNKGESARFVYDSGIRLNLVTDYFELYFPVYSSLGWELGQPNYDQKIRFIVTLSPRTLTGLFTRQWF
;
A
#
# COMPACT_ATOMS: atom_id res chain seq x y z
N LEU A 1 -23.10 13.28 -22.91
CA LEU A 1 -21.86 13.67 -22.21
C LEU A 1 -21.53 12.56 -21.23
N GLN A 2 -20.34 11.95 -21.30
CA GLN A 2 -19.88 11.01 -20.27
C GLN A 2 -19.49 11.82 -19.02
N GLY A 3 -20.46 12.14 -18.16
CA GLY A 3 -20.23 12.91 -16.91
C GLY A 3 -21.49 13.66 -16.50
N ARG A 4 -21.87 13.57 -15.21
CA ARG A 4 -23.02 14.32 -14.63
C ARG A 4 -22.64 15.77 -14.25
N ASP A 5 -21.40 16.17 -14.50
CA ASP A 5 -20.74 17.41 -14.07
C ASP A 5 -20.42 18.38 -15.23
N MET A 6 -20.85 18.09 -16.46
CA MET A 6 -20.61 18.95 -17.63
C MET A 6 -21.91 19.55 -18.19
N ILE A 7 -21.82 20.81 -18.65
CA ILE A 7 -22.92 21.52 -19.32
C ILE A 7 -22.49 21.84 -20.75
N ARG A 8 -23.32 21.49 -21.73
CA ARG A 8 -23.13 21.91 -23.14
C ARG A 8 -24.02 23.11 -23.44
N VAL A 9 -23.42 24.18 -23.95
CA VAL A 9 -24.14 25.35 -24.47
C VAL A 9 -24.12 25.33 -25.99
N ALA A 10 -25.29 25.31 -26.62
CA ALA A 10 -25.41 25.46 -28.07
C ALA A 10 -25.60 26.95 -28.41
N LEU A 11 -24.72 27.50 -29.24
CA LEU A 11 -24.86 28.87 -29.75
C LEU A 11 -25.92 28.91 -30.85
N ASN A 12 -26.69 30.00 -30.90
CA ASN A 12 -27.71 30.20 -31.94
C ASN A 12 -27.10 30.29 -33.36
N LYS A 13 -25.84 30.71 -33.45
CA LYS A 13 -25.07 30.78 -34.69
C LYS A 13 -23.64 30.28 -34.43
N PRO A 14 -22.99 29.62 -35.41
CA PRO A 14 -21.57 29.28 -35.32
C PRO A 14 -20.71 30.52 -35.06
N LEU A 15 -19.67 30.36 -34.25
CA LEU A 15 -18.69 31.42 -33.97
C LEU A 15 -17.56 31.35 -35.00
N ALA A 16 -17.31 32.44 -35.74
CA ALA A 16 -16.21 32.50 -36.70
C ALA A 16 -14.84 32.63 -35.99
N PRO A 17 -13.72 32.22 -36.61
CA PRO A 17 -12.39 32.39 -36.04
C PRO A 17 -12.12 33.85 -35.62
N GLY A 18 -11.54 34.03 -34.43
CA GLY A 18 -11.25 35.36 -33.85
C GLY A 18 -12.47 36.15 -33.34
N SER A 19 -13.69 35.65 -33.55
CA SER A 19 -14.90 36.26 -32.98
C SER A 19 -15.09 35.86 -31.52
N SER A 20 -15.87 36.63 -30.77
CA SER A 20 -16.22 36.34 -29.38
C SER A 20 -17.73 36.30 -29.18
N ALA A 21 -18.17 35.56 -28.16
CA ALA A 21 -19.55 35.53 -27.70
C ALA A 21 -19.60 35.79 -26.19
N LYS A 22 -20.67 36.44 -25.73
CA LYS A 22 -20.94 36.63 -24.30
C LYS A 22 -22.04 35.68 -23.87
N ILE A 23 -21.77 34.90 -22.83
CA ILE A 23 -22.70 33.94 -22.26
C ILE A 23 -22.90 34.31 -20.79
N PHE A 24 -24.15 34.44 -20.38
CA PHE A 24 -24.52 34.80 -19.02
C PHE A 24 -25.17 33.61 -18.34
N PHE A 25 -24.65 33.23 -17.19
CA PHE A 25 -25.21 32.17 -16.36
C PHE A 25 -25.71 32.76 -15.04
N THR A 26 -26.86 32.29 -14.58
CA THR A 26 -27.34 32.52 -13.22
C THR A 26 -27.64 31.16 -12.63
N TYR A 27 -26.93 30.80 -11.56
CA TYR A 27 -27.05 29.49 -10.95
C TYR A 27 -26.80 29.58 -9.44
N LYS A 28 -27.32 28.59 -8.72
CA LYS A 28 -27.10 28.41 -7.29
C LYS A 28 -26.29 27.13 -7.07
N VAL A 29 -25.19 27.24 -6.36
CA VAL A 29 -24.33 26.09 -6.01
C VAL A 29 -24.61 25.68 -4.57
N GLN A 30 -24.80 24.39 -4.35
CA GLN A 30 -24.76 23.82 -3.02
C GLN A 30 -23.32 23.38 -2.72
N LEU A 31 -22.68 24.05 -1.76
CA LEU A 31 -21.33 23.67 -1.36
C LEU A 31 -21.35 22.34 -0.61
N PRO A 32 -20.47 21.39 -0.92
CA PRO A 32 -20.37 20.15 -0.16
C PRO A 32 -19.75 20.40 1.22
N PRO A 33 -20.02 19.55 2.23
CA PRO A 33 -19.25 19.59 3.47
C PRO A 33 -17.84 19.07 3.22
N ASN A 34 -16.84 19.74 3.80
CA ASN A 34 -15.42 19.48 3.56
C ASN A 34 -14.91 18.13 4.10
N LYS A 35 -15.79 17.31 4.68
CA LYS A 35 -15.50 15.94 5.13
C LYS A 35 -15.49 14.93 3.98
N TYR A 36 -16.06 15.27 2.82
CA TYR A 36 -16.12 14.38 1.64
C TYR A 36 -15.21 14.85 0.51
N THR A 37 -15.16 16.16 0.28
CA THR A 37 -14.27 16.85 -0.65
C THR A 37 -13.41 17.81 0.14
N PRO A 38 -12.13 18.03 -0.21
CA PRO A 38 -11.25 18.90 0.57
C PRO A 38 -11.60 20.40 0.43
N TYR A 39 -12.58 20.76 -0.39
CA TYR A 39 -13.18 22.09 -0.53
C TYR A 39 -14.69 22.07 -0.20
N GLY A 40 -15.28 23.25 0.00
CA GLY A 40 -16.67 23.43 0.44
C GLY A 40 -16.78 24.16 1.77
N TYR A 41 -17.73 23.75 2.62
CA TYR A 41 -17.91 24.36 3.96
C TYR A 41 -17.44 23.43 5.08
N ASN A 42 -16.91 23.99 6.16
CA ASN A 42 -16.49 23.24 7.34
C ASN A 42 -17.45 23.43 8.52
N SER A 43 -17.35 22.56 9.53
CA SER A 43 -18.21 22.61 10.73
C SER A 43 -17.97 23.81 11.63
N ARG A 44 -16.89 24.55 11.41
CA ARG A 44 -16.52 25.76 12.17
C ARG A 44 -16.98 27.05 11.49
N GLY A 45 -17.75 26.97 10.40
CA GLY A 45 -18.27 28.14 9.68
C GLY A 45 -17.30 28.75 8.64
N GLY A 46 -16.17 28.09 8.38
CA GLY A 46 -15.25 28.49 7.31
C GLY A 46 -15.60 27.86 5.96
N TYR A 47 -15.08 28.46 4.89
CA TYR A 47 -15.32 28.08 3.50
C TYR A 47 -14.01 27.97 2.75
N TYR A 48 -13.86 26.93 1.93
CA TYR A 48 -12.87 26.90 0.88
C TYR A 48 -13.61 26.76 -0.43
N LEU A 49 -13.70 27.87 -1.16
CA LEU A 49 -14.26 27.88 -2.49
C LEU A 49 -13.09 27.55 -3.42
N LYS A 50 -13.21 26.40 -4.08
CA LYS A 50 -12.42 25.96 -5.24
C LYS A 50 -13.38 25.28 -6.22
N ASP A 51 -13.18 25.50 -7.53
CA ASP A 51 -13.97 24.90 -8.62
C ASP A 51 -15.50 25.10 -8.47
N TRP A 52 -15.95 26.20 -7.83
CA TRP A 52 -17.37 26.49 -7.58
C TRP A 52 -18.04 27.24 -8.73
N TYR A 53 -17.26 27.68 -9.71
CA TYR A 53 -17.74 28.42 -10.86
C TYR A 53 -17.53 27.65 -12.16
N LEU A 54 -18.35 27.97 -13.16
CA LEU A 54 -18.28 27.32 -14.47
C LEU A 54 -16.99 27.74 -15.17
N THR A 55 -16.14 26.77 -15.50
CA THR A 55 -14.92 26.96 -16.28
C THR A 55 -15.10 26.34 -17.67
N PRO A 56 -14.54 26.95 -18.73
CA PRO A 56 -14.57 26.37 -20.06
C PRO A 56 -13.71 25.11 -20.12
N VAL A 57 -14.18 24.12 -20.87
CA VAL A 57 -13.38 22.94 -21.19
C VAL A 57 -12.32 23.31 -22.23
N VAL A 58 -11.13 22.73 -22.11
CA VAL A 58 -10.01 22.94 -23.05
C VAL A 58 -10.35 22.37 -24.43
N TYR A 59 -10.02 23.13 -25.47
CA TYR A 59 -10.08 22.72 -26.87
C TYR A 59 -8.77 23.04 -27.58
N ASP A 60 -8.05 22.01 -28.03
CA ASP A 60 -6.73 22.09 -28.67
C ASP A 60 -6.69 21.36 -30.03
N SER A 61 -7.79 21.48 -30.79
CA SER A 61 -8.19 20.64 -31.94
C SER A 61 -9.10 19.47 -31.55
N THR A 62 -9.10 19.09 -30.28
CA THR A 62 -10.06 18.14 -29.71
C THR A 62 -10.63 18.66 -28.39
N TRP A 63 -11.81 18.19 -27.98
CA TRP A 63 -12.40 18.56 -26.70
C TRP A 63 -11.95 17.60 -25.60
N HIS A 64 -11.38 18.13 -24.52
CA HIS A 64 -10.95 17.35 -23.35
C HIS A 64 -12.03 17.25 -22.27
N LEU A 65 -13.02 16.37 -22.50
CA LEU A 65 -14.21 16.24 -21.66
C LEU A 65 -13.97 15.40 -20.38
N TYR A 66 -13.25 15.96 -19.41
CA TYR A 66 -12.95 15.25 -18.16
C TYR A 66 -14.01 15.48 -17.07
N SER A 67 -14.43 14.40 -16.42
CA SER A 67 -15.12 14.49 -15.13
C SER A 67 -14.10 14.69 -14.00
N ASN A 68 -14.45 15.50 -13.01
CA ASN A 68 -13.56 15.90 -11.90
C ASN A 68 -13.13 14.67 -11.04
N LYS A 69 -13.97 13.63 -10.94
CA LYS A 69 -13.70 12.35 -10.22
C LYS A 69 -13.14 12.49 -8.79
N ASN A 70 -13.17 13.69 -8.18
CA ASN A 70 -12.54 14.02 -6.90
C ASN A 70 -11.03 13.71 -6.87
N LEU A 71 -10.33 13.96 -7.99
CA LEU A 71 -8.88 13.73 -8.12
C LEU A 71 -8.06 15.01 -8.00
N GLU A 72 -8.72 16.18 -7.92
CA GLU A 72 -8.07 17.50 -7.90
C GLU A 72 -7.26 17.80 -9.16
N ASP A 73 -7.65 17.21 -10.30
CA ASP A 73 -6.97 17.30 -11.59
C ASP A 73 -7.85 17.98 -12.66
N LEU A 74 -8.59 19.02 -12.25
CA LEU A 74 -9.40 19.79 -13.18
C LEU A 74 -8.52 20.43 -14.27
N TYR A 75 -8.68 19.97 -15.50
CA TYR A 75 -7.98 20.49 -16.67
C TYR A 75 -8.78 21.64 -17.30
N THR A 76 -8.22 22.84 -17.21
CA THR A 76 -8.84 24.09 -17.66
C THR A 76 -7.80 24.96 -18.35
N ASP A 77 -8.26 25.81 -19.26
CA ASP A 77 -7.45 26.85 -19.87
C ASP A 77 -7.36 28.07 -18.95
N VAL A 78 -6.42 28.95 -19.24
CA VAL A 78 -6.27 30.22 -18.52
C VAL A 78 -7.37 31.20 -18.85
N THR A 79 -7.77 31.97 -17.84
CA THR A 79 -8.81 32.99 -17.99
C THR A 79 -8.44 34.27 -17.25
N ASP A 80 -8.94 35.39 -17.76
CA ASP A 80 -8.99 36.64 -17.02
C ASP A 80 -10.26 36.64 -16.15
N THR A 81 -10.07 36.49 -14.84
CA THR A 81 -11.15 36.39 -13.86
C THR A 81 -11.22 37.66 -13.01
N TYR A 82 -12.40 38.28 -13.03
CA TYR A 82 -12.78 39.40 -12.17
C TYR A 82 -13.86 38.93 -11.21
N LEU A 83 -13.54 38.84 -9.93
CA LEU A 83 -14.44 38.31 -8.91
C LEU A 83 -14.89 39.42 -7.96
N ASN A 84 -16.19 39.68 -7.94
CA ASN A 84 -16.82 40.57 -6.97
C ASN A 84 -17.76 39.74 -6.09
N PHE A 85 -17.51 39.71 -4.78
CA PHE A 85 -18.33 38.93 -3.87
C PHE A 85 -18.46 39.57 -2.49
N VAL A 86 -19.52 39.17 -1.78
CA VAL A 86 -19.88 39.65 -0.46
C VAL A 86 -19.83 38.50 0.53
N PHE A 87 -19.18 38.71 1.67
CA PHE A 87 -19.08 37.71 2.73
C PHE A 87 -19.15 38.38 4.12
N PRO A 88 -19.49 37.64 5.20
CA PRO A 88 -19.56 38.20 6.54
C PRO A 88 -18.28 38.93 6.99
N ASP A 89 -18.44 39.99 7.79
CA ASP A 89 -17.32 40.72 8.39
C ASP A 89 -16.60 39.98 9.53
N SER A 90 -17.08 38.78 9.87
CA SER A 90 -16.48 37.83 10.83
C SER A 90 -15.54 36.81 10.19
N LEU A 91 -15.36 36.85 8.86
CA LEU A 91 -14.46 35.97 8.11
C LEU A 91 -13.27 36.75 7.54
N TYR A 92 -12.14 36.08 7.42
CA TYR A 92 -10.89 36.60 6.85
C TYR A 92 -10.56 35.85 5.56
N LEU A 93 -10.15 36.60 4.55
CA LEU A 93 -9.83 36.12 3.21
C LEU A 93 -8.35 35.72 3.08
N GLY A 94 -8.11 34.53 2.53
CA GLY A 94 -6.86 34.13 1.90
C GLY A 94 -7.13 33.76 0.44
N THR A 95 -6.28 34.22 -0.47
CA THR A 95 -6.46 33.97 -1.91
C THR A 95 -5.14 34.03 -2.66
N ASN A 96 -5.06 33.34 -3.80
CA ASN A 96 -3.96 33.48 -4.74
C ASN A 96 -4.08 34.72 -5.64
N PHE A 97 -5.29 35.26 -5.80
CA PHE A 97 -5.56 36.40 -6.67
C PHE A 97 -5.12 37.73 -6.07
N ASN A 98 -4.90 38.72 -6.92
CA ASN A 98 -4.58 40.07 -6.49
C ASN A 98 -5.82 40.73 -5.86
N GLU A 99 -5.63 41.31 -4.67
CA GLU A 99 -6.67 42.01 -3.92
C GLU A 99 -6.77 43.46 -4.42
N VAL A 100 -7.76 43.75 -5.26
CA VAL A 100 -7.96 45.10 -5.81
C VAL A 100 -8.56 46.03 -4.76
N SER A 101 -9.59 45.57 -4.06
CA SER A 101 -10.17 46.29 -2.92
C SER A 101 -10.91 45.35 -1.97
N ILE A 102 -10.84 45.64 -0.67
CA ILE A 102 -11.65 45.01 0.36
C ILE A 102 -12.25 46.13 1.20
N THR A 103 -13.57 46.27 1.15
CA THR A 103 -14.31 47.26 1.97
C THR A 103 -15.10 46.54 3.04
N ARG A 104 -14.86 46.90 4.31
CA ARG A 104 -15.56 46.34 5.46
C ARG A 104 -16.67 47.27 5.92
N LEU A 105 -17.89 46.74 5.98
CA LEU A 105 -19.06 47.38 6.55
C LEU A 105 -19.61 46.51 7.70
N PRO A 106 -20.40 47.06 8.64
CA PRO A 106 -21.02 46.26 9.69
C PRO A 106 -21.82 45.08 9.10
N GLY A 107 -21.45 43.86 9.50
CA GLY A 107 -22.08 42.61 9.08
C GLY A 107 -21.65 42.07 7.70
N LYS A 108 -20.85 42.81 6.91
CA LYS A 108 -20.48 42.41 5.54
C LYS A 108 -19.18 43.03 5.03
N GLN A 109 -18.43 42.25 4.25
CA GLN A 109 -17.26 42.66 3.50
C GLN A 109 -17.53 42.53 2.01
N TYR A 110 -17.06 43.52 1.25
CA TYR A 110 -17.08 43.52 -0.21
C TYR A 110 -15.64 43.33 -0.68
N ALA A 111 -15.35 42.25 -1.41
CA ALA A 111 -14.04 42.03 -2.02
C ALA A 111 -14.15 42.07 -3.54
N SER A 112 -13.20 42.77 -4.15
CA SER A 112 -12.94 42.77 -5.59
C SER A 112 -11.56 42.17 -5.83
N LEU A 113 -11.51 41.03 -6.50
CA LEU A 113 -10.29 40.29 -6.80
C LEU A 113 -10.07 40.20 -8.31
N LYS A 114 -8.80 40.16 -8.70
CA LYS A 114 -8.39 40.07 -10.10
C LYS A 114 -7.32 38.99 -10.27
N GLY A 115 -7.55 38.08 -11.21
CA GLY A 115 -6.57 37.12 -11.70
C GLY A 115 -6.49 37.23 -13.22
N ILE A 116 -5.33 37.60 -13.75
CA ILE A 116 -5.08 37.70 -15.19
C ILE A 116 -4.29 36.49 -15.64
N ASN A 117 -4.74 35.87 -16.73
CA ASN A 117 -4.11 34.68 -17.31
C ASN A 117 -3.91 33.54 -16.31
N ARG A 118 -4.89 33.30 -15.41
CA ARG A 118 -4.82 32.26 -14.36
C ARG A 118 -5.84 31.15 -14.60
N LYS A 119 -5.50 29.93 -14.15
CA LYS A 119 -6.41 28.77 -14.25
C LYS A 119 -7.57 28.85 -13.27
N ASN A 120 -7.30 29.05 -11.98
CA ASN A 120 -8.33 28.99 -10.94
C ASN A 120 -8.17 30.06 -9.86
N ALA A 121 -9.30 30.56 -9.37
CA ALA A 121 -9.39 31.36 -8.15
C ALA A 121 -9.48 30.44 -6.93
N ASP A 122 -8.53 30.54 -6.01
CA ASP A 122 -8.60 29.87 -4.70
C ASP A 122 -9.07 30.90 -3.66
N ILE A 123 -10.20 30.64 -2.99
CA ILE A 123 -10.79 31.54 -1.99
C ILE A 123 -11.01 30.79 -0.69
N ILE A 124 -10.24 31.15 0.34
CA ILE A 124 -10.31 30.56 1.66
C ILE A 124 -10.83 31.62 2.63
N LEU A 125 -11.96 31.34 3.28
CA LEU A 125 -12.61 32.19 4.26
C LEU A 125 -12.63 31.50 5.63
N ASN A 126 -11.98 32.12 6.61
CA ASN A 126 -11.87 31.56 7.96
C ASN A 126 -12.28 32.57 9.03
N HIS A 127 -12.83 32.11 10.15
CA HIS A 127 -13.12 32.98 11.30
C HIS A 127 -11.88 33.49 12.04
N GLN A 128 -10.76 32.81 11.85
CA GLN A 128 -9.47 33.20 12.41
C GLN A 128 -8.62 33.84 11.30
N LYS A 129 -7.98 34.96 11.63
CA LYS A 129 -7.03 35.63 10.73
C LYS A 129 -5.70 34.86 10.69
N ARG A 130 -5.69 33.73 9.97
CA ARG A 130 -4.53 32.84 9.88
C ARG A 130 -3.56 33.19 8.75
N PHE A 131 -4.07 33.74 7.65
CA PHE A 131 -3.24 34.11 6.51
C PHE A 131 -2.37 35.33 6.82
N GLN A 132 -1.07 35.18 6.59
CA GLN A 132 -0.07 36.22 6.68
C GLN A 132 0.55 36.46 5.30
N LYS A 133 0.93 37.71 5.01
CA LYS A 133 1.67 38.07 3.79
C LYS A 133 3.14 38.23 4.15
N HIS A 134 3.99 37.36 3.61
CA HIS A 134 5.44 37.46 3.73
C HIS A 134 5.98 38.08 2.45
N VAL A 135 6.65 39.22 2.57
CA VAL A 135 7.31 39.89 1.45
C VAL A 135 8.76 39.40 1.40
N THR A 136 9.10 38.59 0.40
CA THR A 136 10.49 38.19 0.13
C THR A 136 11.06 39.02 -1.02
N PRO A 137 12.39 39.00 -1.25
CA PRO A 137 12.98 39.66 -2.42
C PRO A 137 12.47 39.10 -3.76
N GLU A 138 12.05 37.82 -3.78
CA GLU A 138 11.66 37.11 -5.00
C GLU A 138 10.16 37.22 -5.30
N LEU A 139 9.28 37.06 -4.29
CA LEU A 139 7.82 37.13 -4.44
C LEU A 139 7.07 37.38 -3.11
N ILE A 140 5.80 37.75 -3.19
CA ILE A 140 4.91 37.84 -2.02
C ILE A 140 4.25 36.47 -1.77
N VAL A 141 4.46 35.90 -0.59
CA VAL A 141 3.81 34.65 -0.18
C VAL A 141 2.61 34.97 0.72
N VAL A 142 1.45 34.44 0.38
CA VAL A 142 0.28 34.40 1.25
C VAL A 142 0.18 33.00 1.84
N THR A 143 0.33 32.86 3.16
CA THR A 143 0.37 31.54 3.82
C THR A 143 -0.35 31.53 5.16
N ASP A 144 -1.02 30.42 5.46
CA ASP A 144 -1.53 30.06 6.80
C ASP A 144 -0.81 28.83 7.40
N ILE A 145 0.25 28.36 6.73
CA ILE A 145 1.17 27.34 7.27
C ILE A 145 1.90 27.95 8.46
N GLN A 146 1.74 27.32 9.61
CA GLN A 146 2.40 27.72 10.86
C GLN A 146 2.96 26.48 11.57
N ALA A 147 3.99 26.70 12.39
CA ALA A 147 4.54 25.68 13.27
C ALA A 147 4.58 26.19 14.73
N ASN A 148 3.77 25.60 15.62
CA ASN A 148 3.58 26.08 17.00
C ASN A 148 4.87 26.15 17.85
N LYS A 149 5.91 25.39 17.50
CA LYS A 149 7.20 25.32 18.21
C LYS A 149 8.35 25.91 17.41
N TYR A 150 8.04 26.74 16.42
CA TYR A 150 9.00 27.43 15.59
C TYR A 150 8.57 28.89 15.51
N ASP A 151 9.38 29.82 16.00
CA ASP A 151 8.96 31.22 16.13
C ASP A 151 8.74 31.89 14.76
N GLU A 152 7.94 32.96 14.73
CA GLU A 152 7.54 33.62 13.48
C GLU A 152 8.71 34.22 12.70
N LEU A 153 9.74 34.72 13.40
CA LEU A 153 10.92 35.30 12.74
C LEU A 153 11.73 34.21 12.05
N SER A 154 11.98 33.09 12.73
CA SER A 154 12.65 31.94 12.14
C SER A 154 11.84 31.35 10.97
N GLN A 155 10.51 31.23 11.10
CA GLN A 155 9.63 30.86 9.98
C GLN A 155 9.80 31.80 8.78
N GLY A 156 9.87 33.11 9.00
CA GLY A 156 10.13 34.10 7.95
C GLY A 156 11.48 33.91 7.24
N LEU A 157 12.53 33.56 7.99
CA LEU A 157 13.86 33.24 7.42
C LEU A 157 13.83 31.96 6.57
N SER A 158 13.13 30.92 7.03
CA SER A 158 12.91 29.69 6.25
C SER A 158 12.11 29.96 4.97
N ILE A 159 11.06 30.77 5.03
CA ILE A 159 10.29 31.17 3.84
C ILE A 159 11.20 31.88 2.84
N ASN A 160 12.02 32.84 3.27
CA ASN A 160 12.95 33.57 2.39
C ASN A 160 14.00 32.63 1.75
N ARG A 161 14.55 31.69 2.52
CA ARG A 161 15.46 30.66 1.99
C ARG A 161 14.79 29.83 0.90
N ILE A 162 13.57 29.38 1.15
CA ILE A 162 12.83 28.52 0.22
C ILE A 162 12.44 29.30 -1.04
N THR A 163 11.96 30.54 -0.94
CA THR A 163 11.62 31.35 -2.12
C THR A 163 12.85 31.62 -2.98
N ARG A 164 14.00 31.90 -2.35
CA ARG A 164 15.27 32.05 -3.07
C ARG A 164 15.69 30.76 -3.77
N PHE A 165 15.65 29.63 -3.07
CA PHE A 165 15.96 28.33 -3.66
C PHE A 165 15.07 28.02 -4.88
N ILE A 166 13.76 28.30 -4.78
CA ILE A 166 12.83 28.11 -5.90
C ILE A 166 13.16 29.05 -7.07
N ASP A 167 13.43 30.33 -6.81
CA ASP A 167 13.81 31.31 -7.84
C ASP A 167 15.16 30.96 -8.50
N ASP A 168 16.14 30.49 -7.74
CA ASP A 168 17.44 30.08 -8.28
C ASP A 168 17.30 28.87 -9.23
N LYS A 169 16.44 27.91 -8.87
CA LYS A 169 16.23 26.66 -9.61
C LYS A 169 15.28 26.78 -10.79
N LEU A 170 14.23 27.59 -10.70
CA LEU A 170 13.21 27.75 -11.75
C LEU A 170 13.29 29.12 -12.43
N GLY A 171 13.55 30.17 -11.68
CA GLY A 171 13.45 31.57 -12.10
C GLY A 171 12.16 32.22 -11.61
N LYS A 172 11.98 33.50 -11.95
CA LYS A 172 10.95 34.38 -11.38
C LYS A 172 9.52 33.86 -11.49
N PHE A 173 8.76 34.07 -10.42
CA PHE A 173 7.32 33.81 -10.39
C PHE A 173 6.59 34.92 -11.16
N PRO A 174 5.66 34.59 -12.08
CA PRO A 174 5.10 35.59 -12.99
C PRO A 174 3.96 36.42 -12.39
N TYR A 175 3.49 36.10 -11.18
CA TYR A 175 2.39 36.83 -10.55
C TYR A 175 2.78 37.55 -9.26
N GLU A 176 1.90 38.43 -8.78
CA GLU A 176 2.16 39.30 -7.64
C GLU A 176 2.30 38.55 -6.32
N GLN A 177 1.51 37.49 -6.13
CA GLN A 177 1.52 36.69 -4.91
C GLN A 177 1.24 35.21 -5.16
N LEU A 178 1.90 34.35 -4.37
CA LEU A 178 1.72 32.90 -4.36
C LEU A 178 0.96 32.49 -3.09
N LEU A 179 -0.11 31.70 -3.24
CA LEU A 179 -0.82 31.09 -2.12
C LEU A 179 -0.18 29.75 -1.73
N VAL A 180 0.26 29.65 -0.48
CA VAL A 180 0.83 28.42 0.10
C VAL A 180 0.01 28.08 1.34
N SER A 181 -0.98 27.19 1.20
CA SER A 181 -1.98 26.96 2.25
C SER A 181 -1.81 25.63 2.99
N GLU A 182 -2.22 25.60 4.26
CA GLU A 182 -2.34 24.38 5.08
C GLU A 182 -3.28 23.37 4.41
N ILE A 183 -4.36 23.86 3.78
CA ILE A 183 -5.33 23.03 3.06
C ILE A 183 -4.68 22.34 1.86
N ASP A 184 -3.85 23.04 1.08
CA ASP A 184 -3.12 22.43 -0.04
C ASP A 184 -2.10 21.39 0.43
N PHE A 185 -1.44 21.63 1.57
CA PHE A 185 -0.57 20.64 2.20
C PHE A 185 -1.34 19.37 2.59
N ASP A 186 -2.48 19.50 3.27
CA ASP A 186 -3.28 18.38 3.75
C ASP A 186 -3.82 17.49 2.61
N LYS A 187 -3.98 18.03 1.40
CA LYS A 187 -4.35 17.26 0.20
C LYS A 187 -3.24 16.32 -0.28
N ASN A 188 -1.98 16.70 -0.10
CA ASN A 188 -0.79 15.96 -0.55
C ASN A 188 0.36 16.08 0.47
N PRO A 189 0.18 15.59 1.72
CA PRO A 189 1.13 15.80 2.80
C PRO A 189 2.45 15.07 2.52
N LEU A 190 3.45 15.34 3.36
CA LEU A 190 4.66 14.52 3.42
C LEU A 190 4.32 13.17 4.04
N TYR A 191 4.23 12.14 3.21
CA TYR A 191 3.95 10.79 3.66
C TYR A 191 5.19 10.20 4.34
N GLY A 192 5.02 9.64 5.54
CA GLY A 192 6.10 9.10 6.36
C GLY A 192 5.88 9.39 7.84
N LEU A 193 6.96 9.58 8.59
CA LEU A 193 6.91 9.78 10.04
C LEU A 193 6.32 11.12 10.47
N ASN A 194 6.15 12.07 9.54
CA ASN A 194 5.47 13.34 9.79
C ASN A 194 3.98 13.15 10.13
N MET A 195 3.41 11.97 9.87
CA MET A 195 2.05 11.60 10.25
C MET A 195 1.95 11.05 11.68
N LEU A 196 3.07 10.83 12.38
CA LEU A 196 3.04 10.36 13.76
C LEU A 196 2.49 11.45 14.71
N PRO A 197 1.84 11.06 15.83
CA PRO A 197 1.38 12.00 16.84
C PRO A 197 2.47 12.96 17.30
N SER A 198 2.10 14.20 17.65
CA SER A 198 3.03 15.29 17.92
C SER A 198 4.04 15.04 19.06
N PHE A 199 3.79 14.05 19.92
CA PHE A 199 4.69 13.66 21.01
C PHE A 199 5.81 12.69 20.58
N ILE A 200 5.74 12.10 19.37
CA ILE A 200 6.77 11.21 18.79
C ILE A 200 7.47 11.88 17.60
N ARG A 201 7.40 13.22 17.46
CA ARG A 201 7.96 13.94 16.31
C ARG A 201 9.47 13.68 16.17
N PRO A 202 9.92 12.99 15.11
CA PRO A 202 11.32 12.59 15.00
C PRO A 202 12.20 13.71 14.46
N TYR A 203 11.66 14.67 13.70
CA TYR A 203 12.45 15.71 13.06
C TYR A 203 12.44 17.01 13.87
N ASN A 204 13.44 17.87 13.63
CA ASN A 204 13.43 19.21 14.19
C ASN A 204 12.34 20.09 13.53
N GLU A 205 11.83 21.08 14.26
CA GLU A 205 10.66 21.86 13.82
C GLU A 205 10.97 22.71 12.57
N GLN A 206 12.21 23.18 12.41
CA GLN A 206 12.64 23.91 11.21
C GLN A 206 12.54 23.04 9.96
N PHE A 207 13.12 21.85 9.95
CA PHE A 207 13.07 20.91 8.83
C PHE A 207 11.63 20.51 8.49
N GLN A 208 10.81 20.24 9.51
CA GLN A 208 9.39 19.93 9.29
C GLN A 208 8.65 21.08 8.62
N PHE A 209 8.86 22.30 9.09
CA PHE A 209 8.29 23.50 8.50
C PHE A 209 8.80 23.72 7.08
N GLU A 210 10.12 23.66 6.86
CA GLU A 210 10.74 23.88 5.57
C GLU A 210 10.28 22.87 4.54
N MET A 211 10.27 21.57 4.85
CA MET A 211 9.81 20.54 3.92
C MET A 211 8.32 20.67 3.60
N LYS A 212 7.50 21.01 4.61
CA LYS A 212 6.06 21.23 4.43
C LYS A 212 5.80 22.44 3.53
N PHE A 213 6.46 23.56 3.81
CA PHE A 213 6.33 24.78 3.05
C PHE A 213 6.88 24.62 1.63
N LEU A 214 8.09 24.08 1.47
CA LEU A 214 8.74 23.83 0.17
C LEU A 214 7.87 22.97 -0.76
N LYS A 215 7.39 21.80 -0.29
CA LYS A 215 6.54 20.93 -1.11
C LYS A 215 5.27 21.64 -1.56
N THR A 216 4.64 22.38 -0.64
CA THR A 216 3.38 23.08 -0.93
C THR A 216 3.63 24.25 -1.89
N ALA A 217 4.68 25.02 -1.65
CA ALA A 217 5.10 26.14 -2.49
C ALA A 217 5.43 25.67 -3.91
N LEU A 218 6.30 24.66 -4.08
CA LEU A 218 6.64 24.09 -5.39
C LEU A 218 5.41 23.58 -6.14
N ARG A 219 4.47 22.89 -5.48
CA ARG A 219 3.23 22.43 -6.11
C ARG A 219 2.32 23.58 -6.53
N SER A 220 2.13 24.60 -5.67
CA SER A 220 1.38 25.80 -6.04
C SER A 220 2.05 26.54 -7.19
N TYR A 221 3.38 26.64 -7.16
CA TYR A 221 4.21 27.26 -8.20
C TYR A 221 3.93 26.61 -9.56
N MET A 222 4.11 25.28 -9.65
CA MET A 222 3.88 24.52 -10.89
C MET A 222 2.42 24.60 -11.33
N ARG A 223 1.46 24.45 -10.41
CA ARG A 223 0.01 24.52 -10.70
C ARG A 223 -0.40 25.85 -11.34
N GLU A 224 0.19 26.96 -10.90
CA GLU A 224 -0.15 28.30 -11.38
C GLU A 224 0.59 28.71 -12.66
N THR A 225 1.69 28.04 -13.00
CA THR A 225 2.61 28.52 -14.05
C THR A 225 2.87 27.54 -15.19
N VAL A 226 2.71 26.23 -14.98
CA VAL A 226 2.99 25.19 -15.98
C VAL A 226 1.69 24.51 -16.39
N PHE A 227 1.27 24.68 -17.65
CA PHE A 227 -0.06 24.30 -18.10
C PHE A 227 -0.13 22.94 -18.80
N LEU A 228 0.33 21.91 -18.08
CA LEU A 228 0.17 20.50 -18.46
C LEU A 228 -1.29 20.03 -18.30
N ASP A 229 -1.63 18.93 -18.96
CA ASP A 229 -2.82 18.14 -18.61
C ASP A 229 -2.56 17.35 -17.31
N PRO A 230 -3.17 17.72 -16.17
CA PRO A 230 -2.96 17.02 -14.91
C PRO A 230 -3.56 15.61 -14.89
N ARG A 231 -4.38 15.20 -15.87
CA ARG A 231 -4.91 13.84 -15.96
C ARG A 231 -3.87 12.89 -16.56
N HIS A 232 -3.20 13.26 -17.64
CA HIS A 232 -2.28 12.39 -18.39
C HIS A 232 -0.80 12.69 -18.15
N GLU A 233 -0.44 13.95 -17.84
CA GLU A 233 0.94 14.44 -17.87
C GLU A 233 1.45 14.96 -16.52
N ASN A 234 0.68 14.74 -15.45
CA ASN A 234 1.03 15.18 -14.10
C ASN A 234 2.41 14.67 -13.62
N TRP A 235 2.92 13.58 -14.19
CA TRP A 235 4.23 13.04 -13.84
C TRP A 235 5.37 14.04 -14.06
N VAL A 236 5.30 14.95 -15.04
CA VAL A 236 6.34 15.96 -15.30
C VAL A 236 6.44 16.93 -14.12
N SER A 237 5.30 17.44 -13.67
CA SER A 237 5.23 18.31 -12.49
C SER A 237 5.70 17.57 -11.24
N ASP A 238 5.27 16.33 -11.03
CA ASP A 238 5.73 15.55 -9.90
C ASP A 238 7.24 15.23 -9.96
N ALA A 239 7.80 15.02 -11.16
CA ALA A 239 9.23 14.81 -11.36
C ALA A 239 10.02 16.04 -10.91
N MET A 240 9.69 17.23 -11.42
CA MET A 240 10.36 18.48 -11.06
C MET A 240 10.21 18.79 -9.57
N VAL A 241 9.00 18.69 -9.01
CA VAL A 241 8.75 18.97 -7.58
C VAL A 241 9.57 18.05 -6.68
N ASN A 242 9.52 16.74 -6.91
CA ASN A 242 10.22 15.79 -6.02
C ASN A 242 11.74 15.80 -6.26
N TYR A 243 12.19 16.07 -7.48
CA TYR A 243 13.62 16.29 -7.76
C TYR A 243 14.16 17.51 -7.01
N LEU A 244 13.46 18.65 -7.05
CA LEU A 244 13.86 19.84 -6.30
C LEU A 244 13.80 19.63 -4.78
N MET A 245 12.86 18.82 -4.29
CA MET A 245 12.84 18.40 -2.90
C MET A 245 14.06 17.54 -2.52
N ILE A 246 14.47 16.60 -3.38
CA ILE A 246 15.70 15.81 -3.19
C ILE A 246 16.90 16.75 -3.07
N GLN A 247 17.03 17.70 -4.01
CA GLN A 247 18.13 18.66 -4.02
C GLN A 247 18.16 19.56 -2.80
N PHE A 248 17.00 20.06 -2.35
CA PHE A 248 16.93 20.91 -1.17
C PHE A 248 17.44 20.18 0.09
N VAL A 249 17.12 18.90 0.24
CA VAL A 249 17.62 18.09 1.34
C VAL A 249 19.11 17.85 1.21
N GLU A 250 19.62 17.56 0.01
CA GLU A 250 21.07 17.40 -0.23
C GLU A 250 21.86 18.68 0.10
N GLU A 251 21.30 19.85 -0.21
CA GLU A 251 21.97 21.14 -0.04
C GLU A 251 21.92 21.64 1.40
N PHE A 252 20.76 21.57 2.06
CA PHE A 252 20.54 22.18 3.37
C PHE A 252 20.51 21.19 4.53
N TYR A 253 20.33 19.89 4.26
CA TYR A 253 20.11 18.84 5.26
C TYR A 253 20.79 17.49 4.91
N PRO A 254 22.06 17.46 4.49
CA PRO A 254 22.72 16.25 3.97
C PRO A 254 22.76 15.10 4.98
N ASP A 255 22.87 15.39 6.28
CA ASP A 255 22.95 14.39 7.35
C ASP A 255 21.57 13.96 7.90
N GLN A 256 20.48 14.48 7.34
CA GLN A 256 19.14 14.21 7.86
C GLN A 256 18.74 12.76 7.62
N LYS A 257 18.67 11.98 8.70
CA LYS A 257 18.23 10.57 8.64
C LYS A 257 16.75 10.42 8.41
N LEU A 258 16.36 9.31 7.78
CA LEU A 258 14.98 8.92 7.51
C LEU A 258 14.15 8.82 8.79
N LEU A 259 14.68 8.26 9.87
CA LEU A 259 13.96 8.18 11.15
C LEU A 259 14.14 9.41 12.05
N GLY A 260 14.78 10.47 11.56
CA GLY A 260 15.12 11.65 12.34
C GLY A 260 15.87 11.28 13.63
N LYS A 261 15.52 11.92 14.75
CA LYS A 261 16.10 11.67 16.07
C LYS A 261 15.88 10.24 16.59
N LEU A 262 14.91 9.50 16.04
CA LEU A 262 14.72 8.09 16.43
C LEU A 262 15.88 7.22 15.95
N SER A 263 16.64 7.67 14.94
CA SER A 263 17.84 6.98 14.46
C SER A 263 18.92 6.86 15.53
N ASP A 264 18.97 7.77 16.51
CA ASP A 264 19.99 7.78 17.55
C ASP A 264 19.63 6.97 18.80
N ILE A 265 18.38 6.49 18.89
CA ILE A 265 17.89 5.75 20.05
C ILE A 265 18.69 4.44 20.21
N TRP A 266 19.18 4.21 21.43
CA TRP A 266 19.86 2.98 21.79
C TRP A 266 18.98 1.77 21.51
N GLY A 267 19.53 0.77 20.81
CA GLY A 267 18.78 -0.38 20.31
C GLY A 267 18.18 -0.20 18.92
N LEU A 268 17.84 1.02 18.48
CA LEU A 268 17.34 1.28 17.12
C LEU A 268 18.45 1.71 16.14
N ARG A 269 19.47 2.42 16.62
CA ARG A 269 20.58 2.94 15.78
C ARG A 269 21.35 1.91 14.96
N SER A 270 21.33 0.64 15.39
CA SER A 270 22.00 -0.47 14.69
C SER A 270 21.20 -1.01 13.49
N PHE A 271 19.93 -0.62 13.37
CA PHE A 271 19.05 -1.04 12.29
C PHE A 271 19.41 -0.26 11.02
N ARG A 272 19.42 -0.94 9.87
CA ARG A 272 19.55 -0.35 8.53
C ARG A 272 18.51 0.74 8.31
N LEU A 273 17.26 0.56 8.74
CA LEU A 273 16.23 1.59 8.59
C LEU A 273 16.61 2.91 9.31
N ALA A 274 17.30 2.83 10.45
CA ALA A 274 17.78 4.01 11.18
C ALA A 274 18.99 4.69 10.50
N GLN A 275 19.75 3.93 9.71
CA GLN A 275 20.93 4.41 9.00
C GLN A 275 20.62 5.10 7.68
N LEU A 276 19.44 4.82 7.10
CA LEU A 276 18.97 5.44 5.87
C LEU A 276 18.86 6.96 6.01
N ASP A 277 19.27 7.67 4.97
CA ASP A 277 19.11 9.11 4.83
C ASP A 277 17.69 9.45 4.40
N PHE A 278 17.28 10.71 4.58
CA PHE A 278 15.91 11.12 4.29
C PHE A 278 15.53 10.86 2.83
N ASN A 279 16.46 11.06 1.89
CA ASN A 279 16.22 10.82 0.46
C ASN A 279 16.13 9.32 0.09
N ASP A 280 16.58 8.39 0.94
CA ASP A 280 16.39 6.95 0.68
C ASP A 280 14.91 6.54 0.67
N GLN A 281 14.03 7.38 1.22
CA GLN A 281 12.58 7.12 1.22
C GLN A 281 12.02 6.96 -0.20
N TYR A 282 12.53 7.72 -1.19
CA TYR A 282 12.00 7.72 -2.55
C TYR A 282 12.13 6.32 -3.17
N SER A 283 13.31 5.71 -3.05
CA SER A 283 13.58 4.34 -3.50
C SER A 283 12.82 3.31 -2.65
N LEU A 284 12.82 3.46 -1.32
CA LEU A 284 12.13 2.56 -0.40
C LEU A 284 10.62 2.44 -0.71
N PHE A 285 9.92 3.57 -0.85
CA PHE A 285 8.48 3.58 -1.13
C PHE A 285 8.16 3.02 -2.52
N TYR A 286 8.97 3.34 -3.53
CA TYR A 286 8.83 2.73 -4.85
C TYR A 286 8.97 1.20 -4.78
N MET A 287 10.01 0.71 -4.09
CA MET A 287 10.26 -0.72 -3.94
C MET A 287 9.12 -1.47 -3.22
N LEU A 288 8.39 -0.84 -2.30
CA LEU A 288 7.23 -1.45 -1.64
C LEU A 288 6.16 -1.92 -2.65
N MET A 289 5.97 -1.18 -3.75
CA MET A 289 4.98 -1.50 -4.78
C MET A 289 5.56 -2.35 -5.90
N ALA A 290 6.79 -2.07 -6.34
CA ALA A 290 7.48 -2.87 -7.35
C ALA A 290 7.62 -4.33 -6.90
N ARG A 291 7.98 -4.56 -5.63
CA ARG A 291 8.15 -5.92 -5.04
C ARG A 291 6.84 -6.69 -4.85
N LYS A 292 5.70 -5.99 -4.91
CA LYS A 292 4.36 -6.60 -4.88
C LYS A 292 3.73 -6.74 -6.26
N ASN A 293 4.46 -6.40 -7.34
CA ASN A 293 3.93 -6.33 -8.70
C ASN A 293 2.74 -5.34 -8.80
N LEU A 294 2.81 -4.21 -8.10
CA LEU A 294 1.75 -3.19 -8.05
C LEU A 294 2.22 -1.81 -8.54
N ASP A 295 3.44 -1.70 -9.05
CA ASP A 295 3.95 -0.52 -9.72
C ASP A 295 3.17 -0.23 -11.03
N GLN A 296 3.06 1.04 -11.38
CA GLN A 296 2.41 1.52 -12.61
C GLN A 296 3.35 2.50 -13.34
N PRO A 297 3.31 2.57 -14.68
CA PRO A 297 4.05 3.57 -15.45
C PRO A 297 3.75 4.99 -14.97
N LEU A 298 4.72 5.90 -15.11
CA LEU A 298 4.54 7.31 -14.77
C LEU A 298 3.52 7.99 -15.69
N ALA A 299 3.49 7.60 -16.96
CA ALA A 299 2.52 8.05 -17.96
C ALA A 299 1.09 7.46 -17.77
N THR A 300 0.83 6.68 -16.72
CA THR A 300 -0.53 6.18 -16.45
C THR A 300 -1.43 7.34 -16.01
N PRO A 301 -2.63 7.51 -16.59
CA PRO A 301 -3.53 8.58 -16.18
C PRO A 301 -3.86 8.54 -14.69
N ASN A 302 -3.97 9.71 -14.07
CA ASN A 302 -4.22 9.87 -12.64
C ASN A 302 -5.49 9.13 -12.16
N ASP A 303 -6.50 9.06 -13.02
CA ASP A 303 -7.76 8.37 -12.73
C ASP A 303 -7.71 6.85 -12.92
N SER A 304 -6.55 6.29 -13.26
CA SER A 304 -6.30 4.87 -13.50
C SER A 304 -5.24 4.29 -12.55
N LEU A 305 -4.55 5.16 -11.81
CA LEU A 305 -3.63 4.78 -10.75
C LEU A 305 -4.37 4.20 -9.52
N ILE A 306 -3.78 3.18 -8.90
CA ILE A 306 -4.17 2.79 -7.53
C ILE A 306 -3.79 3.90 -6.56
N LYS A 307 -4.57 4.07 -5.49
CA LYS A 307 -4.45 5.21 -4.56
C LYS A 307 -3.03 5.45 -4.03
N PHE A 308 -2.33 4.37 -3.63
CA PHE A 308 -0.96 4.48 -3.12
C PHE A 308 0.02 4.99 -4.20
N ASN A 309 -0.17 4.57 -5.44
CA ASN A 309 0.66 5.04 -6.56
C ASN A 309 0.35 6.49 -6.91
N GLN A 310 -0.93 6.85 -6.99
CA GLN A 310 -1.38 8.20 -7.27
C GLN A 310 -0.88 9.22 -6.24
N LYS A 311 -0.85 8.85 -4.96
CA LYS A 311 -0.46 9.75 -3.87
C LYS A 311 1.02 9.75 -3.52
N ILE A 312 1.73 8.64 -3.74
CA ILE A 312 3.08 8.44 -3.19
C ILE A 312 4.04 7.91 -4.26
N VAL A 313 3.76 6.71 -4.77
CA VAL A 313 4.81 5.97 -5.50
C VAL A 313 5.13 6.56 -6.84
N ASN A 314 4.15 6.99 -7.64
CA ASN A 314 4.45 7.60 -8.93
C ASN A 314 5.15 8.95 -8.73
N THR A 315 4.72 9.74 -7.74
CA THR A 315 5.36 11.03 -7.46
C THR A 315 6.82 10.86 -7.05
N TYR A 316 7.11 9.86 -6.22
CA TYR A 316 8.47 9.59 -5.74
C TYR A 316 9.33 8.94 -6.83
N LYS A 317 8.77 8.01 -7.61
CA LYS A 317 9.43 7.42 -8.78
C LYS A 317 9.79 8.49 -9.80
N ALA A 318 8.94 9.49 -10.04
CA ALA A 318 9.23 10.56 -10.99
C ALA A 318 10.46 11.39 -10.59
N GLY A 319 10.52 11.86 -9.33
CA GLY A 319 11.70 12.60 -8.83
C GLY A 319 12.97 11.74 -8.77
N LEU A 320 12.84 10.48 -8.33
CA LEU A 320 13.94 9.51 -8.33
C LEU A 320 14.48 9.23 -9.73
N GLY A 321 13.60 9.24 -10.74
CA GLY A 321 13.97 9.12 -12.15
C GLY A 321 14.88 10.24 -12.62
N LEU A 322 14.56 11.49 -12.30
CA LEU A 322 15.42 12.63 -12.63
C LEU A 322 16.75 12.62 -11.85
N ALA A 323 16.75 12.15 -10.60
CA ALA A 323 17.98 11.93 -9.84
C ALA A 323 18.87 10.87 -10.50
N TYR A 324 18.29 9.76 -10.95
CA TYR A 324 18.99 8.72 -11.69
C TYR A 324 19.52 9.23 -13.05
N LEU A 325 18.71 9.98 -13.79
CA LEU A 325 19.16 10.63 -15.02
C LEU A 325 20.36 11.56 -14.75
N GLY A 326 20.28 12.36 -13.68
CA GLY A 326 21.35 13.25 -13.23
C GLY A 326 22.66 12.52 -12.89
N GLU A 327 22.60 11.35 -12.26
CA GLU A 327 23.80 10.51 -12.03
C GLU A 327 24.42 9.96 -13.33
N TYR A 328 23.63 9.79 -14.39
CA TYR A 328 24.08 9.24 -15.67
C TYR A 328 24.69 10.30 -16.62
N ILE A 329 24.03 11.45 -16.76
CA ILE A 329 24.45 12.53 -17.69
C ILE A 329 25.12 13.73 -16.99
N GLY A 330 24.99 13.83 -15.67
CA GLY A 330 25.46 14.94 -14.84
C GLY A 330 24.31 15.79 -14.29
N LYS A 331 24.33 16.06 -12.97
CA LYS A 331 23.28 16.81 -12.24
C LYS A 331 23.01 18.18 -12.86
N GLU A 332 24.05 18.93 -13.23
CA GLU A 332 23.93 20.26 -13.83
C GLU A 332 23.10 20.28 -15.12
N ARG A 333 23.13 19.20 -15.93
CA ARG A 333 22.34 19.13 -17.17
C ARG A 333 20.86 19.00 -16.88
N VAL A 334 20.49 18.20 -15.88
CA VAL A 334 19.11 18.07 -15.44
C VAL A 334 18.63 19.38 -14.82
N ASP A 335 19.45 20.03 -13.99
CA ASP A 335 19.15 21.35 -13.40
C ASP A 335 18.88 22.40 -14.46
N ASN A 336 19.75 22.49 -15.46
CA ASN A 336 19.61 23.43 -16.58
C ASN A 336 18.35 23.12 -17.40
N SER A 337 18.07 21.84 -17.67
CA SER A 337 16.87 21.44 -18.42
C SER A 337 15.57 21.81 -17.70
N ILE A 338 15.50 21.60 -16.39
CA ILE A 338 14.34 21.96 -15.57
C ILE A 338 14.13 23.48 -15.59
N LYS A 339 15.22 24.24 -15.45
CA LYS A 339 15.18 25.71 -15.46
C LYS A 339 14.78 26.25 -16.84
N GLU A 340 15.38 25.73 -17.90
CA GLU A 340 15.08 26.10 -19.29
C GLU A 340 13.62 25.79 -19.63
N PHE A 341 13.17 24.57 -19.35
CA PHE A 341 11.79 24.16 -19.56
C PHE A 341 10.80 25.08 -18.83
N TYR A 342 11.03 25.35 -17.55
CA TYR A 342 10.15 26.27 -16.82
C TYR A 342 10.14 27.67 -17.45
N GLN A 343 11.31 28.21 -17.81
CA GLN A 343 11.41 29.57 -18.34
C GLN A 343 10.80 29.74 -19.73
N GLU A 344 10.95 28.73 -20.60
CA GLU A 344 10.40 28.70 -21.95
C GLU A 344 8.87 28.55 -21.92
N TYR A 345 8.34 27.66 -21.08
CA TYR A 345 6.92 27.29 -21.09
C TYR A 345 6.07 27.92 -19.97
N ARG A 346 6.64 28.81 -19.14
CA ARG A 346 5.83 29.51 -18.12
C ARG A 346 4.65 30.23 -18.77
N LEU A 347 3.46 29.99 -18.25
CA LEU A 347 2.18 30.54 -18.74
C LEU A 347 1.78 30.11 -20.16
N ALA A 348 2.40 29.07 -20.71
CA ALA A 348 2.05 28.50 -22.00
C ALA A 348 1.50 27.07 -21.82
N PRO A 349 0.56 26.62 -22.68
CA PRO A 349 0.26 25.21 -22.82
C PRO A 349 1.53 24.42 -23.17
N VAL A 350 1.72 23.27 -22.52
CA VAL A 350 2.93 22.46 -22.65
C VAL A 350 2.57 20.99 -22.46
N THR A 351 3.36 20.11 -23.07
CA THR A 351 3.19 18.66 -23.01
C THR A 351 4.39 17.97 -22.36
N ALA A 352 4.24 16.68 -22.07
CA ALA A 352 5.36 15.86 -21.62
C ALA A 352 6.47 15.72 -22.67
N SER A 353 6.11 15.73 -23.97
CA SER A 353 7.07 15.66 -25.07
C SER A 353 7.92 16.93 -25.20
N ASP A 354 7.41 18.08 -24.78
CA ASP A 354 8.19 19.32 -24.72
C ASP A 354 9.28 19.24 -23.64
N PHE A 355 8.98 18.61 -22.50
CA PHE A 355 9.95 18.37 -21.44
C PHE A 355 11.03 17.37 -21.87
N GLU A 356 10.62 16.31 -22.57
CA GLU A 356 11.52 15.34 -23.20
C GLU A 356 12.52 16.01 -24.14
N ARG A 357 12.02 16.84 -25.07
CA ARG A 357 12.85 17.61 -26.00
C ARG A 357 13.91 18.46 -25.29
N VAL A 358 13.54 19.18 -24.23
CA VAL A 358 14.48 20.05 -23.49
C VAL A 358 15.56 19.22 -22.78
N LEU A 359 15.19 18.06 -22.21
CA LEU A 359 16.15 17.15 -21.57
C LEU A 359 17.14 16.58 -22.61
N GLU A 360 16.65 16.14 -23.77
CA GLU A 360 17.48 15.61 -24.86
C GLU A 360 18.46 16.65 -25.39
N GLN A 361 18.00 17.90 -25.60
CA GLN A 361 18.83 19.00 -26.08
C GLN A 361 20.01 19.32 -25.16
N ASN A 362 19.83 19.15 -23.85
CA ASN A 362 20.86 19.40 -22.84
C ASN A 362 21.73 18.17 -22.52
N ALA A 363 21.30 16.97 -22.93
CA ALA A 363 22.02 15.73 -22.67
C ALA A 363 23.28 15.61 -23.54
N ASN A 364 24.30 14.93 -23.00
CA ASN A 364 25.53 14.61 -23.72
C ASN A 364 25.60 13.14 -24.16
N LYS A 365 24.53 12.39 -23.93
CA LYS A 365 24.37 10.97 -24.20
C LYS A 365 22.91 10.74 -24.60
N ASP A 366 22.67 9.60 -25.21
CA ASP A 366 21.33 9.07 -25.45
C ASP A 366 20.57 8.85 -24.14
N ILE A 367 19.34 9.35 -24.05
CA ILE A 367 18.48 9.27 -22.86
C ILE A 367 17.11 8.66 -23.15
N ASP A 368 16.88 8.11 -24.34
CA ASP A 368 15.59 7.52 -24.77
C ASP A 368 15.09 6.46 -23.78
N TRP A 369 16.01 5.71 -23.17
CA TRP A 369 15.72 4.74 -22.11
C TRP A 369 14.89 5.32 -20.96
N PHE A 370 15.07 6.62 -20.65
CA PHE A 370 14.35 7.29 -19.58
C PHE A 370 12.87 7.40 -19.92
N PHE A 371 12.54 7.78 -21.16
CA PHE A 371 11.16 7.95 -21.59
C PHE A 371 10.50 6.61 -21.97
N GLU A 372 11.21 5.77 -22.73
CA GLU A 372 10.69 4.50 -23.23
C GLU A 372 10.56 3.43 -22.14
N ASP A 373 11.61 3.21 -21.35
CA ASP A 373 11.67 2.11 -20.39
C ASP A 373 11.37 2.55 -18.95
N TYR A 374 11.81 3.74 -18.51
CA TYR A 374 11.60 4.17 -17.12
C TYR A 374 10.23 4.83 -16.87
N VAL A 375 9.86 5.81 -17.71
CA VAL A 375 8.62 6.61 -17.58
C VAL A 375 7.41 5.84 -18.12
N SER A 376 7.48 5.39 -19.37
CA SER A 376 6.35 4.79 -20.10
C SER A 376 6.10 3.32 -19.73
N SER A 377 7.05 2.71 -19.03
CA SER A 377 6.97 1.31 -18.63
C SER A 377 6.99 1.13 -17.12
N ASN A 378 6.67 -0.09 -16.72
CA ASN A 378 6.80 -0.58 -15.36
C ASN A 378 7.72 -1.82 -15.32
N LYS A 379 8.48 -2.03 -16.41
CA LYS A 379 9.45 -3.11 -16.44
C LYS A 379 10.44 -2.88 -15.28
N ARG A 380 10.73 -3.96 -14.56
CA ARG A 380 11.60 -3.91 -13.40
C ARG A 380 13.04 -3.76 -13.87
N ILE A 381 13.86 -3.03 -13.14
CA ILE A 381 15.30 -2.98 -13.39
C ILE A 381 15.93 -4.08 -12.54
N ASP A 382 16.66 -5.04 -13.12
CA ASP A 382 17.33 -6.11 -12.35
C ASP A 382 18.52 -6.62 -13.17
N PHE A 383 19.73 -6.36 -12.69
CA PHE A 383 20.99 -6.74 -13.29
C PHE A 383 21.78 -7.65 -12.35
N LYS A 384 22.73 -8.40 -12.89
CA LYS A 384 23.75 -9.09 -12.09
C LYS A 384 25.06 -9.18 -12.84
N ILE A 385 26.14 -9.32 -12.08
CA ILE A 385 27.44 -9.73 -12.62
C ILE A 385 27.40 -11.26 -12.76
N ARG A 386 27.37 -11.77 -13.99
CA ARG A 386 27.34 -13.21 -14.27
C ARG A 386 28.73 -13.80 -14.06
N ASN A 387 29.74 -13.25 -14.73
CA ASN A 387 31.12 -13.72 -14.67
C ASN A 387 32.11 -12.57 -14.67
N VAL A 388 33.31 -12.83 -14.15
CA VAL A 388 34.47 -11.95 -14.30
C VAL A 388 35.69 -12.81 -14.58
N GLU A 389 36.34 -12.56 -15.70
CA GLU A 389 37.60 -13.19 -16.08
C GLU A 389 38.72 -12.18 -15.97
N LYS A 390 39.84 -12.60 -15.38
CA LYS A 390 40.99 -11.74 -15.12
C LYS A 390 42.08 -12.04 -16.13
N THR A 391 42.61 -11.00 -16.76
CA THR A 391 43.83 -11.05 -17.55
C THR A 391 44.93 -10.25 -16.83
N GLU A 392 46.09 -10.10 -17.45
CA GLU A 392 47.19 -9.32 -16.87
C GLU A 392 46.82 -7.84 -16.69
N ASP A 393 46.11 -7.25 -17.65
CA ASP A 393 45.83 -5.81 -17.74
C ASP A 393 44.35 -5.44 -17.60
N SER A 394 43.44 -6.41 -17.69
CA SER A 394 42.00 -6.16 -17.81
C SER A 394 41.13 -7.16 -17.04
N LEU A 395 39.89 -6.72 -16.79
CA LEU A 395 38.81 -7.52 -16.25
C LEU A 395 37.72 -7.62 -17.32
N HIS A 396 37.47 -8.83 -17.83
CA HIS A 396 36.35 -9.10 -18.72
C HIS A 396 35.12 -9.46 -17.89
N VAL A 397 34.15 -8.54 -17.83
CA VAL A 397 32.97 -8.63 -16.98
C VAL A 397 31.76 -8.95 -17.84
N THR A 398 31.14 -10.10 -17.60
CA THR A 398 29.86 -10.47 -18.22
C THR A 398 28.71 -10.00 -17.33
N LEU A 399 27.93 -9.05 -17.81
CA LEU A 399 26.71 -8.57 -17.16
C LEU A 399 25.49 -9.31 -17.71
N LYS A 400 24.49 -9.53 -16.86
CA LYS A 400 23.17 -10.06 -17.26
C LYS A 400 22.06 -9.11 -16.84
N ASN A 401 21.23 -8.70 -17.78
CA ASN A 401 19.93 -8.07 -17.57
C ASN A 401 18.89 -9.17 -17.39
N LYS A 402 18.28 -9.26 -16.20
CA LYS A 402 17.35 -10.34 -15.84
C LYS A 402 15.91 -10.06 -16.24
N THR A 403 15.64 -8.84 -16.70
CA THR A 403 14.28 -8.31 -16.92
C THR A 403 14.07 -7.75 -18.32
N GLY A 404 15.14 -7.51 -19.08
CA GLY A 404 15.09 -6.95 -20.42
C GLY A 404 14.83 -5.44 -20.46
N THR A 405 14.93 -4.74 -19.32
CA THR A 405 14.74 -3.28 -19.23
C THR A 405 16.04 -2.59 -19.62
N LYS A 406 16.07 -1.80 -20.71
CA LYS A 406 17.30 -1.28 -21.32
C LYS A 406 17.73 0.05 -20.71
N VAL A 407 18.04 0.04 -19.42
CA VAL A 407 18.50 1.23 -18.69
C VAL A 407 20.02 1.16 -18.43
N PRO A 408 20.72 2.30 -18.29
CA PRO A 408 22.16 2.30 -18.01
C PRO A 408 22.47 1.81 -16.59
N ILE A 409 23.54 1.05 -16.41
CA ILE A 409 23.93 0.50 -15.10
C ILE A 409 25.35 0.92 -14.73
N SER A 410 25.56 1.30 -13.48
CA SER A 410 26.87 1.66 -12.95
C SER A 410 27.60 0.43 -12.37
N ILE A 411 28.90 0.33 -12.61
CA ILE A 411 29.81 -0.67 -12.02
C ILE A 411 30.83 0.05 -11.15
N PHE A 412 30.96 -0.40 -9.91
CA PHE A 412 31.93 0.08 -8.95
C PHE A 412 33.00 -0.97 -8.70
N GLY A 413 34.26 -0.55 -8.75
CA GLY A 413 35.38 -1.30 -8.22
C GLY A 413 35.64 -0.89 -6.78
N LEU A 414 35.71 -1.88 -5.89
CA LEU A 414 35.98 -1.67 -4.47
C LEU A 414 37.35 -2.24 -4.10
N GLN A 415 38.03 -1.57 -3.17
CA GLN A 415 39.20 -2.06 -2.47
C GLN A 415 38.99 -1.83 -0.97
N ASN A 416 39.02 -2.90 -0.17
CA ASN A 416 38.81 -2.82 1.29
C ASN A 416 37.55 -2.03 1.68
N ASP A 417 36.43 -2.32 1.01
CA ASP A 417 35.13 -1.66 1.21
C ASP A 417 35.10 -0.15 0.82
N SER A 418 36.15 0.37 0.16
CA SER A 418 36.21 1.74 -0.39
C SER A 418 36.12 1.73 -1.91
N VAL A 419 35.42 2.72 -2.49
CA VAL A 419 35.29 2.86 -3.96
C VAL A 419 36.60 3.39 -4.54
N VAL A 420 37.13 2.71 -5.56
CA VAL A 420 38.34 3.13 -6.29
C VAL A 420 38.11 3.33 -7.79
N SER A 421 37.02 2.79 -8.35
CA SER A 421 36.63 3.03 -9.75
C SER A 421 35.09 3.02 -9.92
N LYS A 422 34.57 3.81 -10.87
CA LYS A 422 33.14 3.89 -11.27
C LYS A 422 33.05 3.94 -12.80
N TYR A 423 32.27 3.05 -13.39
CA TYR A 423 32.02 2.97 -14.83
C TYR A 423 30.52 2.95 -15.11
N TRP A 424 30.09 3.53 -16.22
CA TRP A 424 28.71 3.48 -16.69
C TRP A 424 28.59 2.65 -17.96
N ILE A 425 27.68 1.69 -17.94
CA ILE A 425 27.38 0.83 -19.09
C ILE A 425 26.01 1.20 -19.65
N SER A 426 25.94 1.52 -20.94
CA SER A 426 24.66 1.76 -21.63
C SER A 426 23.77 0.52 -21.63
N GLY A 427 22.46 0.74 -21.67
CA GLY A 427 21.44 -0.32 -21.64
C GLY A 427 21.64 -1.43 -22.68
N PHE A 428 21.24 -2.64 -22.33
CA PHE A 428 21.40 -3.84 -23.15
C PHE A 428 20.30 -4.87 -22.87
N ASP A 429 20.03 -5.74 -23.85
CA ASP A 429 18.91 -6.68 -23.85
C ASP A 429 19.05 -7.81 -22.81
N GLU A 430 19.99 -8.74 -23.03
CA GLU A 430 20.15 -9.90 -22.14
C GLU A 430 21.53 -9.93 -21.48
N GLU A 431 22.60 -9.97 -22.28
CA GLU A 431 23.97 -10.02 -21.77
C GLU A 431 24.86 -9.03 -22.50
N LYS A 432 25.87 -8.52 -21.77
CA LYS A 432 26.87 -7.61 -22.32
C LYS A 432 28.19 -7.89 -21.65
N GLU A 433 29.21 -8.07 -22.47
CA GLU A 433 30.59 -8.18 -22.00
C GLU A 433 31.25 -6.80 -22.07
N VAL A 434 31.95 -6.44 -21.00
CA VAL A 434 32.68 -5.18 -20.91
C VAL A 434 34.09 -5.44 -20.41
N SER A 435 35.07 -4.81 -21.05
CA SER A 435 36.46 -4.85 -20.63
C SER A 435 36.77 -3.63 -19.78
N LEU A 436 37.09 -3.84 -18.51
CA LEU A 436 37.50 -2.80 -17.57
C LEU A 436 39.02 -2.89 -17.34
N PRO A 437 39.72 -1.77 -17.11
CA PRO A 437 41.13 -1.82 -16.74
C PRO A 437 41.27 -2.50 -15.37
N ARG A 438 42.31 -3.33 -15.22
CA ARG A 438 42.61 -4.00 -13.97
C ARG A 438 43.35 -3.04 -13.03
N GLY A 439 42.74 -2.72 -11.89
CA GLY A 439 43.38 -2.02 -10.78
C GLY A 439 43.58 -2.94 -9.58
N ASP A 440 43.60 -2.32 -8.39
CA ASP A 440 43.78 -3.01 -7.11
C ASP A 440 42.45 -3.43 -6.46
N GLU A 441 41.39 -3.57 -7.25
CA GLU A 441 40.05 -3.88 -6.74
C GLU A 441 39.97 -5.33 -6.24
N ASP A 442 39.35 -5.53 -5.08
CA ASP A 442 39.05 -6.85 -4.53
C ASP A 442 37.65 -7.33 -4.93
N ARG A 443 36.74 -6.42 -5.32
CA ARG A 443 35.35 -6.70 -5.66
C ARG A 443 34.79 -5.76 -6.73
N LEU A 444 33.84 -6.27 -7.51
CA LEU A 444 32.99 -5.47 -8.40
C LEU A 444 31.54 -5.49 -7.90
N VAL A 445 30.88 -4.33 -7.96
CA VAL A 445 29.49 -4.15 -7.52
C VAL A 445 28.71 -3.29 -8.50
N LEU A 446 27.53 -3.75 -8.91
CA LEU A 446 26.60 -2.90 -9.66
C LEU A 446 25.81 -1.98 -8.72
N ASN A 447 25.61 -0.72 -9.11
CA ASN A 447 24.73 0.23 -8.41
C ASN A 447 25.07 0.35 -6.90
N TYR A 448 26.35 0.53 -6.58
CA TYR A 448 26.83 0.56 -5.19
C TYR A 448 26.28 1.75 -4.40
N ASP A 449 26.04 2.88 -5.06
CA ASP A 449 25.42 4.10 -4.54
C ASP A 449 23.88 4.00 -4.42
N GLN A 450 23.27 2.92 -4.91
CA GLN A 450 21.83 2.60 -4.80
C GLN A 450 20.89 3.64 -5.43
N VAL A 451 21.41 4.51 -6.29
CA VAL A 451 20.61 5.54 -6.97
C VAL A 451 19.62 4.90 -7.95
N ILE A 452 20.03 3.80 -8.59
CA ILE A 452 19.17 3.08 -9.52
C ILE A 452 18.16 2.26 -8.72
N PRO A 453 16.85 2.44 -8.94
CA PRO A 453 15.82 1.74 -8.18
C PRO A 453 15.63 0.31 -8.69
N GLU A 454 16.65 -0.49 -8.45
CA GLU A 454 16.75 -1.86 -8.91
C GLU A 454 15.93 -2.82 -8.04
N PHE A 455 15.20 -3.70 -8.72
CA PHE A 455 14.41 -4.73 -8.10
C PHE A 455 15.26 -5.63 -7.23
N ASN A 456 16.48 -6.04 -7.57
CA ASN A 456 17.27 -6.91 -6.69
C ASN A 456 18.77 -6.57 -6.63
N GLN A 457 19.15 -5.63 -5.77
CA GLN A 457 20.57 -5.30 -5.56
C GLN A 457 21.39 -6.39 -4.83
N ARG A 458 20.73 -7.47 -4.37
CA ARG A 458 21.38 -8.49 -3.54
C ARG A 458 22.29 -9.44 -4.34
N ASP A 459 22.14 -9.54 -5.65
CA ASP A 459 22.99 -10.36 -6.54
C ASP A 459 23.95 -9.54 -7.42
N ASN A 460 24.12 -8.25 -7.12
CA ASN A 460 25.01 -7.33 -7.86
C ASN A 460 26.50 -7.49 -7.60
N TRP A 461 26.89 -8.43 -6.73
CA TRP A 461 28.22 -8.46 -6.11
C TRP A 461 29.03 -9.63 -6.63
N LYS A 462 30.27 -9.34 -7.02
CA LYS A 462 31.23 -10.35 -7.46
C LYS A 462 32.57 -10.11 -6.79
N SER A 463 33.03 -11.11 -6.04
CA SER A 463 34.39 -11.13 -5.53
C SER A 463 35.38 -11.39 -6.65
N LEU A 464 36.48 -10.64 -6.66
CA LEU A 464 37.63 -10.91 -7.50
C LEU A 464 38.59 -11.89 -6.78
N ASN A 465 38.41 -12.14 -5.49
CA ASN A 465 39.22 -13.11 -4.75
C ASN A 465 38.84 -14.56 -5.14
N GLY A 466 39.69 -15.54 -4.80
CA GLY A 466 39.53 -16.94 -5.21
C GLY A 466 38.21 -17.61 -4.80
N PHE A 467 38.02 -18.87 -5.23
CA PHE A 467 36.76 -19.61 -5.16
C PHE A 467 36.08 -19.67 -3.76
N PHE A 468 36.86 -19.64 -2.67
CA PHE A 468 36.33 -19.67 -1.30
C PHE A 468 35.86 -18.31 -0.77
N SER A 469 36.05 -17.22 -1.53
CA SER A 469 35.61 -15.89 -1.11
C SER A 469 34.11 -15.72 -1.31
N SER A 470 33.38 -15.42 -0.23
CA SER A 470 31.95 -15.09 -0.33
C SER A 470 31.78 -13.70 -0.94
N ASN A 471 30.86 -13.56 -1.89
CA ASN A 471 30.49 -12.26 -2.45
C ASN A 471 29.98 -11.27 -1.38
N LYS A 472 29.49 -11.76 -0.23
CA LYS A 472 28.94 -10.94 0.88
C LYS A 472 29.15 -11.55 2.26
N LYS A 473 29.24 -10.70 3.27
CA LYS A 473 29.29 -11.09 4.69
C LYS A 473 27.89 -11.48 5.20
N LEU A 474 27.81 -12.42 6.14
CA LEU A 474 26.58 -12.79 6.85
C LEU A 474 26.30 -11.77 7.97
N LYS A 475 25.05 -11.33 8.13
CA LYS A 475 24.62 -10.39 9.18
C LYS A 475 23.44 -10.97 9.94
N LEU A 476 23.67 -11.37 11.19
CA LEU A 476 22.61 -11.77 12.12
C LEU A 476 22.04 -10.50 12.76
N GLN A 477 20.73 -10.33 12.71
CA GLN A 477 20.09 -9.10 13.17
C GLN A 477 18.89 -9.38 14.06
N PHE A 478 18.87 -8.73 15.23
CA PHE A 478 17.76 -8.83 16.16
C PHE A 478 16.57 -8.03 15.64
N LEU A 479 15.39 -8.66 15.60
CA LEU A 479 14.14 -8.13 15.02
C LEU A 479 14.20 -7.89 13.50
N LYS A 480 13.02 -7.70 12.92
CA LYS A 480 12.83 -7.43 11.49
C LYS A 480 13.27 -6.02 11.13
N ASP A 481 13.93 -5.84 9.98
CA ASP A 481 14.43 -4.54 9.52
C ASP A 481 14.30 -4.33 7.99
N ALA A 482 14.70 -3.15 7.51
CA ALA A 482 14.93 -2.82 6.12
C ALA A 482 15.98 -3.74 5.47
N GLU A 483 15.86 -3.87 4.16
CA GLU A 483 16.82 -4.61 3.35
C GLU A 483 18.17 -3.91 3.31
N ASP A 484 19.23 -4.67 3.54
CA ASP A 484 20.61 -4.21 3.44
C ASP A 484 21.30 -4.99 2.30
N PRO A 485 21.46 -4.37 1.11
CA PRO A 485 22.09 -5.02 -0.02
C PRO A 485 23.53 -5.45 0.24
N TYR A 486 24.25 -4.86 1.20
CA TYR A 486 25.66 -5.19 1.46
C TYR A 486 25.86 -6.55 2.15
N TYR A 487 24.81 -7.10 2.78
CA TYR A 487 24.92 -8.30 3.61
C TYR A 487 23.90 -9.39 3.26
N ARG A 488 24.21 -10.64 3.65
CA ARG A 488 23.22 -11.70 3.77
C ARG A 488 22.55 -11.59 5.15
N GLN A 489 21.38 -10.95 5.21
CA GLN A 489 20.66 -10.74 6.47
C GLN A 489 19.86 -11.98 6.90
N ILE A 490 20.03 -12.39 8.16
CA ILE A 490 19.17 -13.32 8.88
C ILE A 490 18.65 -12.62 10.13
N PHE A 491 17.33 -12.52 10.25
CA PHE A 491 16.66 -11.90 11.38
C PHE A 491 16.30 -12.96 12.41
N TYR A 492 16.47 -12.63 13.68
CA TYR A 492 15.99 -13.44 14.80
C TYR A 492 15.20 -12.59 15.80
N MET A 493 14.09 -13.12 16.33
CA MET A 493 13.23 -12.40 17.27
C MET A 493 12.56 -13.36 18.26
N PRO A 494 12.32 -12.93 19.52
CA PRO A 494 11.56 -13.74 20.45
C PRO A 494 10.13 -13.89 19.95
N VAL A 495 9.57 -15.07 20.14
CA VAL A 495 8.17 -15.39 19.86
C VAL A 495 7.61 -16.19 21.02
N ALA A 496 6.31 -16.09 21.24
CA ALA A 496 5.59 -16.95 22.17
C ALA A 496 4.30 -17.39 21.50
N ASN A 497 4.03 -18.70 21.56
CA ASN A 497 2.76 -19.29 21.15
C ASN A 497 1.98 -19.74 22.39
N PHE A 498 0.70 -20.01 22.20
CA PHE A 498 -0.13 -20.58 23.24
C PHE A 498 -1.19 -21.50 22.64
N ASN A 499 -1.27 -22.71 23.17
CA ASN A 499 -2.46 -23.55 23.20
C ASN A 499 -2.51 -24.23 24.58
N ILE A 500 -3.64 -24.83 24.95
CA ILE A 500 -3.78 -25.38 26.29
C ILE A 500 -2.90 -26.60 26.56
N TYR A 501 -2.54 -27.40 25.54
CA TYR A 501 -1.73 -28.59 25.73
C TYR A 501 -0.26 -28.20 25.92
N ASP A 502 0.26 -27.36 25.03
CA ASP A 502 1.63 -26.86 25.11
C ASP A 502 1.86 -25.84 26.24
N GLY A 503 0.80 -25.15 26.66
CA GLY A 503 0.86 -23.97 27.52
C GLY A 503 1.51 -22.78 26.79
N VAL A 504 2.15 -21.89 27.56
CA VAL A 504 2.96 -20.82 26.95
C VAL A 504 4.22 -21.44 26.37
N SER A 505 4.46 -21.24 25.07
CA SER A 505 5.61 -21.78 24.37
C SER A 505 6.53 -20.68 23.86
N PRO A 506 7.49 -20.18 24.66
CA PRO A 506 8.46 -19.20 24.20
C PRO A 506 9.49 -19.84 23.26
N GLY A 507 10.06 -19.04 22.37
CA GLY A 507 11.08 -19.48 21.45
C GLY A 507 11.68 -18.35 20.62
N ILE A 508 12.43 -18.72 19.59
CA ILE A 508 13.13 -17.78 18.71
C ILE A 508 12.68 -18.04 17.28
N ARG A 509 12.18 -17.01 16.63
CA ARG A 509 11.86 -17.04 15.21
C ARG A 509 13.06 -16.57 14.39
N ILE A 510 13.47 -17.35 13.41
CA ILE A 510 14.60 -17.09 12.51
C ILE A 510 14.07 -16.99 11.07
N THR A 511 14.33 -15.87 10.40
CA THR A 511 13.78 -15.60 9.06
C THR A 511 14.65 -14.63 8.27
N ASN A 512 14.60 -14.69 6.94
CA ASN A 512 15.18 -13.64 6.08
C ASN A 512 14.14 -12.59 5.63
N LYS A 513 12.93 -12.58 6.20
CA LYS A 513 11.85 -11.67 5.78
C LYS A 513 12.10 -10.23 6.22
N THR A 514 12.26 -9.32 5.26
CA THR A 514 12.41 -7.86 5.45
C THR A 514 11.09 -7.09 5.41
N LEU A 515 11.14 -5.78 5.66
CA LEU A 515 10.01 -4.86 5.47
C LEU A 515 9.44 -4.92 4.05
N ILE A 516 10.34 -4.93 3.05
CA ILE A 516 10.02 -5.13 1.63
C ILE A 516 9.93 -6.64 1.33
N GLU A 517 9.02 -7.05 0.44
CA GLU A 517 8.84 -8.46 0.07
C GLU A 517 10.04 -9.02 -0.72
N ARG A 518 10.41 -10.28 -0.43
CA ARG A 518 11.49 -11.01 -1.08
C ARG A 518 10.93 -12.21 -1.87
N PRO A 519 11.52 -12.56 -3.04
CA PRO A 519 11.09 -13.74 -3.80
C PRO A 519 11.26 -15.05 -3.00
N PHE A 520 12.38 -15.21 -2.28
CA PHE A 520 12.63 -16.38 -1.44
C PHE A 520 12.59 -16.00 0.03
N ILE A 521 11.75 -16.69 0.79
CA ILE A 521 11.59 -16.52 2.24
C ILE A 521 11.76 -17.87 2.92
N PHE A 522 12.59 -17.91 3.96
CA PHE A 522 12.53 -18.95 4.98
C PHE A 522 12.03 -18.36 6.30
N ASP A 523 11.28 -19.15 7.06
CA ASP A 523 10.66 -18.74 8.31
C ASP A 523 10.55 -19.93 9.27
N PHE A 524 11.37 -19.93 10.32
CA PHE A 524 11.41 -20.96 11.35
C PHE A 524 11.07 -20.35 12.70
N ALA A 525 10.31 -21.07 13.52
CA ALA A 525 10.00 -20.64 14.87
C ALA A 525 9.95 -21.85 15.82
N PRO A 526 11.11 -22.44 16.17
CA PRO A 526 11.18 -23.38 17.29
C PRO A 526 10.81 -22.70 18.60
N THR A 527 9.98 -23.37 19.39
CA THR A 527 9.46 -22.96 20.69
C THR A 527 9.50 -24.13 21.67
N TYR A 528 9.54 -23.85 22.96
CA TYR A 528 9.55 -24.88 24.00
C TYR A 528 8.19 -24.93 24.70
N ALA A 529 7.45 -26.04 24.55
CA ALA A 529 6.18 -26.25 25.23
C ALA A 529 6.42 -26.49 26.72
N MET A 530 6.03 -25.53 27.57
CA MET A 530 6.33 -25.61 29.01
C MET A 530 5.58 -26.73 29.73
N ARG A 531 4.37 -27.07 29.29
CA ARG A 531 3.56 -28.14 29.90
C ARG A 531 4.09 -29.52 29.51
N GLU A 532 4.26 -29.74 28.21
CA GLU A 532 4.72 -31.00 27.60
C GLU A 532 6.25 -31.19 27.65
N ARG A 533 6.99 -30.19 28.15
CA ARG A 533 8.45 -30.19 28.30
C ARG A 533 9.22 -30.58 27.04
N SER A 534 8.72 -30.23 25.86
CA SER A 534 9.27 -30.66 24.58
C SER A 534 9.32 -29.52 23.54
N MET A 535 10.16 -29.68 22.51
CA MET A 535 10.32 -28.68 21.45
C MET A 535 9.19 -28.79 20.41
N VAL A 536 8.46 -27.70 20.20
CA VAL A 536 7.36 -27.55 19.23
C VAL A 536 7.62 -26.36 18.31
N GLY A 537 6.87 -26.20 17.22
CA GLY A 537 7.01 -25.04 16.35
C GLY A 537 6.75 -25.33 14.88
N TYR A 538 7.25 -24.44 14.02
CA TYR A 538 7.11 -24.59 12.57
C TYR A 538 8.36 -24.18 11.80
N GLY A 539 8.46 -24.68 10.57
CA GLY A 539 9.40 -24.25 9.55
C GLY A 539 8.70 -24.10 8.21
N ARG A 540 9.06 -23.07 7.44
CA ARG A 540 8.49 -22.82 6.12
C ARG A 540 9.50 -22.22 5.16
N PHE A 541 9.55 -22.77 3.96
CA PHE A 541 10.19 -22.17 2.80
C PHE A 541 9.11 -21.69 1.83
N THR A 542 9.33 -20.55 1.18
CA THR A 542 8.42 -20.00 0.18
C THR A 542 9.23 -19.34 -0.93
N LEU A 543 8.97 -19.76 -2.16
CA LEU A 543 9.46 -19.14 -3.38
C LEU A 543 8.27 -18.54 -4.12
N ARG A 544 8.24 -17.21 -4.20
CA ARG A 544 7.26 -16.42 -4.94
C ARG A 544 7.86 -15.98 -6.25
N ASN A 545 7.16 -16.28 -7.34
CA ASN A 545 7.49 -15.77 -8.67
C ASN A 545 6.33 -14.91 -9.20
N TYR A 546 6.64 -13.71 -9.66
CA TYR A 546 5.68 -12.82 -10.32
C TYR A 546 5.87 -12.93 -11.82
N HIS A 547 4.76 -13.05 -12.56
CA HIS A 547 4.73 -13.20 -14.02
C HIS A 547 4.25 -11.89 -14.66
N ALA A 548 3.06 -11.92 -15.28
CA ALA A 548 2.44 -10.76 -15.90
C ALA A 548 1.77 -9.81 -14.88
N LYS A 549 1.27 -8.68 -15.37
CA LYS A 549 0.47 -7.74 -14.57
C LYS A 549 -0.95 -8.23 -14.29
N SER A 550 -1.51 -9.01 -15.19
CA SER A 550 -2.91 -9.42 -15.18
C SER A 550 -3.01 -10.87 -15.63
N GLY A 551 -4.20 -11.46 -15.52
CA GLY A 551 -4.32 -12.90 -15.65
C GLY A 551 -3.48 -13.57 -14.57
N LEU A 552 -2.70 -14.59 -14.94
CA LEU A 552 -1.80 -15.29 -14.01
C LEU A 552 -0.63 -14.39 -13.63
N TYR A 553 -0.73 -13.70 -12.49
CA TYR A 553 0.26 -12.70 -12.09
C TYR A 553 1.29 -13.25 -11.08
N VAL A 554 0.97 -14.36 -10.40
CA VAL A 554 1.86 -14.91 -9.36
C VAL A 554 1.73 -16.43 -9.25
N SER A 555 2.87 -17.07 -9.00
CA SER A 555 2.97 -18.45 -8.55
C SER A 555 3.76 -18.50 -7.24
N ASN A 556 3.33 -19.34 -6.30
CA ASN A 556 4.08 -19.61 -5.07
C ASN A 556 4.32 -21.11 -4.92
N PHE A 557 5.55 -21.46 -4.57
CA PHE A 557 5.95 -22.79 -4.13
C PHE A 557 6.29 -22.71 -2.66
N SER A 558 5.69 -23.56 -1.84
CA SER A 558 5.93 -23.53 -0.40
C SER A 558 6.07 -24.94 0.13
N LEU A 559 7.08 -25.15 0.97
CA LEU A 559 7.25 -26.36 1.78
C LEU A 559 7.17 -25.92 3.24
N GLY A 560 6.14 -26.38 3.94
CA GLY A 560 5.93 -26.09 5.35
C GLY A 560 5.89 -27.36 6.18
N GLY A 561 6.31 -27.26 7.43
CA GLY A 561 6.05 -28.29 8.43
C GLY A 561 5.85 -27.68 9.81
N SER A 562 5.13 -28.38 10.67
CA SER A 562 4.86 -27.93 12.03
C SER A 562 4.67 -29.10 12.97
N THR A 563 4.88 -28.90 14.27
CA THR A 563 4.62 -29.91 15.29
C THR A 563 4.19 -29.25 16.59
N PHE A 564 3.08 -29.71 17.17
CA PHE A 564 2.46 -29.20 18.39
C PHE A 564 1.65 -30.31 19.06
N HIS A 565 1.25 -30.13 20.33
CA HIS A 565 0.36 -31.06 21.01
C HIS A 565 -1.09 -30.72 20.73
N PHE A 566 -1.90 -31.75 20.52
CA PHE A 566 -3.35 -31.62 20.31
C PHE A 566 -4.15 -32.25 21.45
N GLN A 567 -3.48 -32.98 22.34
CA GLN A 567 -3.98 -33.50 23.61
C GLN A 567 -2.77 -33.68 24.55
N GLU A 568 -3.01 -33.84 25.86
CA GLU A 568 -1.95 -34.19 26.82
C GLU A 568 -1.15 -35.43 26.36
N ASN A 569 0.18 -35.34 26.40
CA ASN A 569 1.15 -36.35 25.93
C ASN A 569 0.95 -36.78 24.45
N SER A 570 0.16 -36.05 23.65
CA SER A 570 -0.21 -36.44 22.29
C SER A 570 0.09 -35.33 21.29
N ARG A 571 0.90 -35.65 20.29
CA ARG A 571 1.53 -34.70 19.37
C ARG A 571 1.16 -35.00 17.93
N TYR A 572 1.00 -33.95 17.14
CA TYR A 572 0.97 -34.07 15.69
C TYR A 572 2.21 -33.42 15.08
N SER A 573 2.59 -33.89 13.89
CA SER A 573 3.56 -33.27 13.00
C SER A 573 2.99 -33.22 11.59
N THR A 574 3.17 -32.10 10.90
CA THR A 574 2.74 -31.96 9.50
C THR A 574 3.92 -31.69 8.58
N LEU A 575 3.84 -32.21 7.36
CA LEU A 575 4.68 -31.85 6.23
C LEU A 575 3.80 -31.55 5.03
N THR A 576 3.83 -30.31 4.55
CA THR A 576 2.92 -29.80 3.52
C THR A 576 3.70 -29.14 2.38
N PRO A 577 4.08 -29.89 1.33
CA PRO A 577 4.38 -29.30 0.04
C PRO A 577 3.10 -28.67 -0.56
N SER A 578 3.25 -27.49 -1.12
CA SER A 578 2.14 -26.74 -1.70
C SER A 578 2.58 -25.86 -2.86
N PHE A 579 1.64 -25.66 -3.77
CA PHE A 579 1.76 -24.83 -4.95
C PHE A 579 0.51 -23.97 -5.06
N SER A 580 0.67 -22.68 -5.37
CA SER A 580 -0.48 -21.82 -5.62
C SER A 580 -0.27 -20.91 -6.82
N LEU A 581 -1.38 -20.65 -7.50
CA LEU A 581 -1.50 -19.73 -8.62
C LEU A 581 -2.47 -18.60 -8.24
N GLY A 582 -2.17 -17.38 -8.64
CA GLY A 582 -3.02 -16.22 -8.41
C GLY A 582 -3.32 -15.47 -9.70
N TRP A 583 -4.60 -15.12 -9.89
CA TRP A 583 -5.07 -14.31 -11.00
C TRP A 583 -5.71 -13.00 -10.55
N ARG A 584 -5.54 -11.96 -11.37
CA ARG A 584 -6.16 -10.64 -11.18
C ARG A 584 -6.48 -9.96 -12.52
N PRO A 585 -7.47 -9.06 -12.57
CA PRO A 585 -7.77 -8.29 -13.78
C PRO A 585 -6.67 -7.25 -14.08
N GLU A 586 -6.68 -6.71 -15.30
CA GLU A 586 -5.76 -5.67 -15.74
C GLU A 586 -5.91 -4.36 -14.96
N ASN A 587 -7.14 -3.94 -14.68
CA ASN A 587 -7.39 -2.81 -13.80
C ASN A 587 -7.02 -3.16 -12.35
N LEU A 588 -5.84 -2.71 -11.92
CA LEU A 588 -5.30 -2.96 -10.58
C LEU A 588 -6.15 -2.38 -9.44
N ARG A 589 -7.05 -1.42 -9.71
CA ARG A 589 -8.00 -0.89 -8.73
C ARG A 589 -9.16 -1.83 -8.44
N SER A 590 -9.37 -2.84 -9.29
CA SER A 590 -10.38 -3.86 -9.03
C SER A 590 -9.91 -4.76 -7.89
N ASN A 591 -10.80 -5.01 -6.93
CA ASN A 591 -10.55 -5.92 -5.81
C ASN A 591 -10.80 -7.39 -6.18
N LYS A 592 -11.13 -7.69 -7.44
CA LYS A 592 -11.34 -9.05 -7.94
C LYS A 592 -10.02 -9.83 -7.93
N ARG A 593 -9.99 -10.98 -7.26
CA ARG A 593 -8.86 -11.90 -7.24
C ARG A 593 -9.36 -13.33 -7.37
N GLN A 594 -8.57 -14.16 -8.02
CA GLN A 594 -8.78 -15.61 -8.05
C GLN A 594 -7.49 -16.29 -7.62
N SER A 595 -7.58 -17.47 -7.02
CA SER A 595 -6.41 -18.28 -6.71
C SER A 595 -6.75 -19.75 -6.69
N LEU A 596 -5.76 -20.57 -7.05
CA LEU A 596 -5.80 -22.02 -6.97
C LEU A 596 -4.68 -22.44 -6.04
N LEU A 597 -5.00 -23.17 -4.98
CA LEU A 597 -4.05 -23.80 -4.06
C LEU A 597 -4.12 -25.31 -4.27
N LEU A 598 -2.98 -25.92 -4.52
CA LEU A 598 -2.77 -27.36 -4.48
C LEU A 598 -1.80 -27.66 -3.34
N ARG A 599 -2.17 -28.56 -2.42
CA ARG A 599 -1.29 -28.97 -1.33
C ARG A 599 -1.50 -30.43 -0.99
N HIS A 600 -0.46 -31.05 -0.45
CA HIS A 600 -0.54 -32.40 0.09
C HIS A 600 -0.19 -32.34 1.57
N VAL A 601 -1.18 -32.53 2.45
CA VAL A 601 -1.00 -32.40 3.90
C VAL A 601 -0.71 -33.79 4.45
N ASN A 602 0.55 -34.06 4.76
CA ASN A 602 0.95 -35.28 5.46
C ASN A 602 0.86 -35.01 6.97
N VAL A 603 0.14 -35.86 7.70
CA VAL A 603 -0.06 -35.75 9.14
C VAL A 603 0.50 -37.00 9.81
N PHE A 604 1.39 -36.79 10.77
CA PHE A 604 1.97 -37.84 11.61
C PHE A 604 1.54 -37.60 13.06
N ARG A 605 1.02 -38.61 13.75
CA ARG A 605 0.57 -38.44 15.15
C ARG A 605 1.24 -39.43 16.08
N THR A 606 1.57 -38.92 17.26
CA THR A 606 1.92 -39.73 18.42
C THR A 606 0.83 -39.54 19.45
N ILE A 607 0.26 -40.63 19.92
CA ILE A 607 -0.89 -40.63 20.82
C ILE A 607 -0.42 -41.26 22.14
N ASP A 608 -0.87 -40.69 23.25
CA ASP A 608 -0.64 -41.30 24.57
C ASP A 608 -1.25 -42.71 24.59
N PRO A 609 -0.47 -43.77 24.89
CA PRO A 609 -0.98 -45.14 24.97
C PRO A 609 -2.15 -45.33 25.94
N SER A 610 -2.31 -44.44 26.93
CA SER A 610 -3.42 -44.47 27.88
C SER A 610 -4.76 -44.02 27.31
N LEU A 611 -4.77 -43.33 26.16
CA LEU A 611 -5.99 -42.87 25.48
C LEU A 611 -6.66 -43.97 24.63
N GLY A 612 -6.05 -45.16 24.53
CA GLY A 612 -6.56 -46.28 23.74
C GLY A 612 -6.43 -46.08 22.23
N ASP A 613 -7.06 -46.96 21.44
CA ASP A 613 -7.15 -46.81 19.99
C ASP A 613 -8.06 -45.60 19.67
N LEU A 614 -7.48 -44.53 19.11
CA LEU A 614 -8.27 -43.43 18.58
C LEU A 614 -9.09 -43.89 17.38
N GLU A 615 -10.20 -43.20 17.12
CA GLU A 615 -11.17 -43.50 16.04
C GLU A 615 -10.60 -43.44 14.59
N THR A 616 -9.30 -43.16 14.41
CA THR A 616 -8.61 -43.12 13.11
C THR A 616 -7.17 -43.59 13.23
N GLU A 617 -6.65 -44.19 12.15
CA GLU A 617 -5.22 -44.54 12.05
C GLU A 617 -4.32 -43.32 12.30
N PRO A 618 -3.21 -43.48 13.03
CA PRO A 618 -2.42 -42.36 13.54
C PRO A 618 -1.88 -41.44 12.44
N ASP A 619 -1.54 -41.98 11.27
CA ASP A 619 -0.93 -41.23 10.18
C ASP A 619 -1.79 -41.27 8.92
N TYR A 620 -2.00 -40.12 8.28
CA TYR A 620 -2.78 -40.01 7.05
C TYR A 620 -2.27 -38.85 6.19
N SER A 621 -2.72 -38.81 4.94
CA SER A 621 -2.33 -37.76 4.00
C SER A 621 -3.51 -37.31 3.15
N VAL A 622 -3.76 -36.01 3.14
CA VAL A 622 -4.87 -35.42 2.37
C VAL A 622 -4.32 -34.62 1.20
N LEU A 623 -4.68 -35.01 -0.01
CA LEU A 623 -4.52 -34.16 -1.19
C LEU A 623 -5.66 -33.13 -1.20
N ASN A 624 -5.32 -31.85 -1.25
CA ASN A 624 -6.28 -30.76 -1.24
C ASN A 624 -6.07 -29.80 -2.41
N ALA A 625 -7.15 -29.52 -3.13
CA ALA A 625 -7.21 -28.55 -4.20
C ALA A 625 -8.32 -27.52 -3.90
N ARG A 626 -7.95 -26.26 -3.71
CA ARG A 626 -8.90 -25.18 -3.41
C ARG A 626 -8.82 -24.07 -4.45
N PHE A 627 -9.93 -23.80 -5.11
CA PHE A 627 -10.10 -22.61 -5.94
C PHE A 627 -10.88 -21.55 -5.16
N ILE A 628 -10.39 -20.31 -5.16
CA ILE A 628 -11.00 -19.16 -4.49
C ILE A 628 -11.25 -18.09 -5.52
N HIS A 629 -12.43 -17.48 -5.49
CA HIS A 629 -12.74 -16.23 -6.17
C HIS A 629 -13.21 -15.21 -5.14
N SER A 630 -12.68 -14.00 -5.19
CA SER A 630 -13.06 -12.93 -4.27
C SER A 630 -13.15 -11.59 -4.97
N ASN A 631 -14.05 -10.74 -4.50
CA ASN A 631 -14.18 -9.34 -4.83
C ASN A 631 -14.41 -8.58 -3.52
N ASN A 632 -13.30 -8.10 -2.94
CA ASN A 632 -13.30 -7.52 -1.60
C ASN A 632 -13.65 -6.02 -1.65
N GLY A 633 -14.83 -5.64 -2.16
CA GLY A 633 -15.30 -4.26 -2.12
C GLY A 633 -15.78 -3.84 -0.72
N ILE A 634 -15.65 -2.55 -0.41
CA ILE A 634 -16.10 -1.98 0.88
C ILE A 634 -17.64 -1.93 0.94
N ILE A 635 -18.28 -1.60 -0.19
CA ILE A 635 -19.74 -1.53 -0.30
C ILE A 635 -20.32 -2.91 -0.62
N ASP A 636 -19.76 -3.55 -1.65
CA ASP A 636 -20.17 -4.87 -2.14
C ASP A 636 -19.00 -5.84 -1.99
N TYR A 637 -19.16 -6.81 -1.11
CA TYR A 637 -18.23 -7.91 -0.90
C TYR A 637 -18.85 -9.19 -1.45
N PHE A 638 -18.08 -9.94 -2.23
CA PHE A 638 -18.47 -11.28 -2.66
C PHE A 638 -17.26 -12.18 -2.73
N SER A 639 -17.31 -13.35 -2.10
CA SER A 639 -16.24 -14.34 -2.13
C SER A 639 -16.84 -15.73 -2.17
N TRP A 640 -16.17 -16.65 -2.85
CA TRP A 640 -16.51 -18.06 -2.76
C TRP A 640 -15.27 -18.92 -2.95
N PHE A 641 -15.31 -20.13 -2.41
CA PHE A 641 -14.32 -21.14 -2.71
C PHE A 641 -14.94 -22.50 -2.95
N ALA A 642 -14.32 -23.28 -3.83
CA ALA A 642 -14.55 -24.71 -3.99
C ALA A 642 -13.31 -25.45 -3.51
N ASP A 643 -13.50 -26.42 -2.61
CA ASP A 643 -12.44 -27.15 -1.92
C ASP A 643 -12.64 -28.65 -2.12
N PHE A 644 -11.78 -29.26 -2.92
CA PHE A 644 -11.73 -30.69 -3.16
C PHE A 644 -10.68 -31.33 -2.25
N GLN A 645 -11.04 -32.46 -1.65
CA GLN A 645 -10.14 -33.25 -0.81
C GLN A 645 -10.25 -34.74 -1.14
N TYR A 646 -9.08 -35.38 -1.21
CA TYR A 646 -8.93 -36.81 -1.44
C TYR A 646 -7.99 -37.43 -0.40
N GLU A 647 -8.44 -38.54 0.16
CA GLU A 647 -7.75 -39.46 1.06
C GLU A 647 -8.21 -40.88 0.69
N ASN A 648 -7.51 -41.94 1.10
CA ASN A 648 -7.88 -43.32 0.77
C ASN A 648 -9.29 -43.70 1.23
N ASN A 649 -9.73 -43.18 2.38
CA ASN A 649 -11.04 -43.49 2.97
C ASN A 649 -12.12 -42.51 2.55
N PHE A 650 -11.80 -41.34 2.00
CA PHE A 650 -12.83 -40.41 1.59
C PHE A 650 -12.44 -39.51 0.42
N THR A 651 -13.46 -39.08 -0.31
CA THR A 651 -13.35 -38.02 -1.30
C THR A 651 -14.51 -37.07 -1.09
N LYS A 652 -14.22 -35.78 -0.89
CA LYS A 652 -15.25 -34.78 -0.61
C LYS A 652 -14.99 -33.46 -1.33
N LEU A 653 -16.08 -32.74 -1.58
CA LEU A 653 -16.08 -31.40 -2.14
C LEU A 653 -16.88 -30.48 -1.23
N ALA A 654 -16.34 -29.32 -0.94
CA ALA A 654 -17.01 -28.25 -0.21
C ALA A 654 -17.06 -26.97 -1.04
N LEU A 655 -18.16 -26.25 -0.91
CA LEU A 655 -18.43 -24.96 -1.51
C LEU A 655 -18.81 -24.00 -0.37
N ASP A 656 -18.18 -22.84 -0.35
CA ASP A 656 -18.48 -21.76 0.58
C ASP A 656 -18.66 -20.48 -0.22
N MET A 657 -19.72 -19.74 0.05
CA MET A 657 -20.04 -18.47 -0.59
C MET A 657 -20.39 -17.43 0.47
N GLU A 658 -19.79 -16.27 0.38
CA GLU A 658 -20.02 -15.13 1.26
C GLU A 658 -20.40 -13.90 0.45
N TYR A 659 -21.43 -13.19 0.91
CA TYR A 659 -21.87 -11.91 0.37
C TYR A 659 -22.05 -10.91 1.51
N ARG A 660 -21.54 -9.68 1.34
CA ARG A 660 -21.83 -8.58 2.26
C ARG A 660 -22.19 -7.32 1.50
N LYS A 661 -23.18 -6.59 2.02
CA LYS A 661 -23.63 -5.29 1.51
C LYS A 661 -23.66 -4.25 2.62
N LEU A 662 -22.93 -3.15 2.44
CA LEU A 662 -23.05 -1.95 3.27
C LEU A 662 -24.05 -0.97 2.62
N PHE A 663 -25.08 -0.58 3.38
CA PHE A 663 -26.10 0.38 2.98
C PHE A 663 -25.75 1.80 3.45
N GLU A 664 -26.36 2.82 2.83
CA GLU A 664 -26.11 4.24 3.13
C GLU A 664 -26.42 4.63 4.59
N ASN A 665 -27.33 3.91 5.24
CA ASN A 665 -27.67 4.08 6.65
C ASN A 665 -26.67 3.38 7.61
N ASN A 666 -25.51 2.93 7.12
CA ASN A 666 -24.48 2.17 7.82
C ASN A 666 -24.95 0.81 8.36
N ARG A 667 -26.04 0.25 7.81
CA ARG A 667 -26.38 -1.16 8.03
C ARG A 667 -25.57 -2.04 7.08
N GLN A 668 -25.15 -3.19 7.56
CA GLN A 668 -24.38 -4.20 6.85
C GLN A 668 -25.14 -5.52 6.94
N LEU A 669 -25.52 -6.04 5.78
CA LEU A 669 -26.06 -7.39 5.65
C LEU A 669 -24.90 -8.33 5.34
N ASN A 670 -24.79 -9.43 6.09
CA ASN A 670 -23.86 -10.52 5.83
C ASN A 670 -24.63 -11.80 5.55
N LEU A 671 -24.29 -12.48 4.45
CA LEU A 671 -24.85 -13.77 4.08
C LEU A 671 -23.68 -14.73 3.81
N ARG A 672 -23.80 -15.95 4.30
CA ARG A 672 -22.89 -17.06 3.99
C ARG A 672 -23.71 -18.29 3.64
N PHE A 673 -23.26 -19.03 2.64
CA PHE A 673 -23.82 -20.32 2.24
C PHE A 673 -22.69 -21.34 2.18
N PHE A 674 -22.87 -22.48 2.83
CA PHE A 674 -21.93 -23.60 2.79
C PHE A 674 -22.66 -24.84 2.27
N ALA A 675 -21.99 -25.61 1.41
CA ALA A 675 -22.45 -26.92 0.98
C ALA A 675 -21.27 -27.88 0.84
N GLY A 676 -21.34 -29.04 1.49
CA GLY A 676 -20.34 -30.10 1.44
C GLY A 676 -20.95 -31.44 1.08
N LYS A 677 -20.26 -32.25 0.27
CA LYS A 677 -20.68 -33.59 -0.14
C LYS A 677 -19.50 -34.55 -0.15
N PHE A 678 -19.67 -35.72 0.46
CA PHE A 678 -18.83 -36.88 0.25
C PHE A 678 -19.27 -37.62 -1.02
N PHE A 679 -18.33 -37.85 -1.94
CA PHE A 679 -18.51 -38.75 -3.07
C PHE A 679 -18.18 -40.20 -2.71
N SER A 680 -17.19 -40.36 -1.83
CA SER A 680 -16.86 -41.62 -1.18
C SER A 680 -16.53 -41.34 0.27
N ASN A 681 -16.93 -42.24 1.16
CA ASN A 681 -16.60 -42.16 2.57
C ASN A 681 -16.67 -43.56 3.21
N THR A 682 -15.55 -44.21 3.46
CA THR A 682 -15.48 -45.52 4.14
C THR A 682 -14.98 -45.38 5.57
N THR A 683 -14.98 -44.16 6.13
CA THR A 683 -14.55 -43.94 7.52
C THR A 683 -15.58 -44.53 8.49
N ASN A 684 -15.09 -45.06 9.60
CA ASN A 684 -15.92 -45.59 10.69
C ASN A 684 -16.13 -44.57 11.82
N SER A 685 -15.71 -43.32 11.60
CA SER A 685 -15.73 -42.23 12.58
C SER A 685 -16.04 -40.88 11.95
N ASP A 686 -16.41 -39.92 12.79
CA ASP A 686 -16.75 -38.55 12.39
C ASP A 686 -15.54 -37.61 12.26
N PHE A 687 -14.33 -38.12 12.48
CA PHE A 687 -13.10 -37.32 12.44
C PHE A 687 -12.92 -36.54 11.12
N PHE A 688 -13.36 -37.11 10.00
CA PHE A 688 -13.31 -36.47 8.69
C PHE A 688 -14.64 -35.84 8.24
N SER A 689 -15.73 -36.03 9.00
CA SER A 689 -17.08 -35.53 8.69
C SER A 689 -17.12 -34.00 8.64
N PHE A 690 -18.11 -33.45 7.96
CA PHE A 690 -18.41 -32.01 8.09
C PHE A 690 -19.04 -31.75 9.44
N ALA A 691 -18.74 -30.62 10.07
CA ALA A 691 -19.28 -30.23 11.35
C ALA A 691 -20.21 -29.01 11.25
N LEU A 692 -21.24 -29.00 12.09
CA LEU A 692 -22.25 -27.95 12.14
C LEU A 692 -21.74 -26.68 12.80
N ASP A 693 -21.12 -26.80 13.98
CA ASP A 693 -20.73 -25.67 14.84
C ASP A 693 -19.23 -25.67 15.19
N ARG A 694 -18.57 -26.83 15.20
CA ARG A 694 -17.14 -26.97 15.53
C ARG A 694 -16.43 -28.01 14.64
N PRO A 695 -15.72 -27.58 13.59
CA PRO A 695 -14.92 -28.48 12.74
C PRO A 695 -13.85 -29.26 13.51
N THR A 696 -13.61 -30.51 13.09
CA THR A 696 -12.68 -31.46 13.73
C THR A 696 -11.19 -31.13 13.54
N ASP A 697 -10.85 -30.20 12.64
CA ASP A 697 -9.47 -29.75 12.36
C ASP A 697 -8.48 -30.87 12.00
N TYR A 698 -8.93 -31.91 11.27
CA TYR A 698 -8.05 -32.99 10.81
C TYR A 698 -6.93 -32.53 9.84
N LEU A 699 -6.94 -31.29 9.35
CA LEU A 699 -5.79 -30.74 8.60
C LEU A 699 -4.80 -29.98 9.50
N PHE A 700 -5.13 -29.77 10.78
CA PHE A 700 -4.40 -28.94 11.74
C PHE A 700 -4.13 -27.51 11.23
N ASP A 701 -5.10 -26.95 10.51
CA ASP A 701 -5.06 -25.60 9.93
C ASP A 701 -5.73 -24.55 10.82
N LEU A 702 -6.60 -24.97 11.75
CA LEU A 702 -7.39 -24.08 12.58
C LEU A 702 -6.65 -23.69 13.86
N ASN A 703 -6.82 -22.43 14.27
CA ASN A 703 -6.17 -21.84 15.45
C ASN A 703 -7.00 -22.05 16.73
N TYR A 704 -7.37 -23.30 17.01
CA TYR A 704 -8.05 -23.63 18.26
C TYR A 704 -7.11 -23.48 19.46
N LEU A 705 -7.62 -22.89 20.56
CA LEU A 705 -6.92 -22.82 21.84
C LEU A 705 -6.82 -24.19 22.49
N GLY A 706 -7.86 -25.01 22.38
CA GLY A 706 -7.88 -26.42 22.78
C GLY A 706 -8.69 -27.21 21.77
N ARG A 707 -8.01 -27.98 20.91
CA ARG A 707 -8.59 -28.73 19.79
C ARG A 707 -9.53 -29.84 20.25
N SER A 708 -9.08 -30.63 21.22
CA SER A 708 -9.77 -31.81 21.75
C SER A 708 -10.65 -31.52 22.97
N GLU A 709 -10.93 -30.25 23.28
CA GLU A 709 -11.78 -29.89 24.42
C GLU A 709 -13.27 -29.98 24.10
N GLU A 710 -13.98 -30.80 24.87
CA GLU A 710 -15.44 -30.94 24.80
C GLU A 710 -16.18 -30.05 25.81
N SER A 711 -15.49 -29.60 26.87
CA SER A 711 -16.07 -28.79 27.95
C SER A 711 -15.18 -27.60 28.33
N GLY A 712 -15.67 -26.75 29.25
CA GLY A 712 -14.95 -25.55 29.68
C GLY A 712 -14.90 -24.43 28.64
N ILE A 713 -14.17 -23.35 28.96
CA ILE A 713 -14.19 -22.12 28.16
C ILE A 713 -13.55 -22.29 26.77
N THR A 714 -12.54 -23.12 26.61
CA THR A 714 -11.90 -23.37 25.31
C THR A 714 -12.79 -24.13 24.33
N SER A 715 -13.71 -24.97 24.83
CA SER A 715 -14.75 -25.60 24.00
C SER A 715 -15.77 -24.59 23.43
N GLN A 716 -15.89 -23.41 24.04
CA GLN A 716 -16.79 -22.34 23.60
C GLN A 716 -16.21 -21.51 22.44
N GLN A 717 -14.91 -21.64 22.16
CA GLN A 717 -14.32 -21.00 20.98
C GLN A 717 -15.07 -21.48 19.72
N ILE A 718 -15.35 -20.54 18.83
CA ILE A 718 -15.91 -20.83 17.52
C ILE A 718 -14.95 -20.34 16.44
N ILE A 719 -14.86 -21.10 15.36
CA ILE A 719 -14.21 -20.71 14.12
C ILE A 719 -15.27 -20.89 13.03
N ILE A 720 -15.62 -19.81 12.34
CA ILE A 720 -16.64 -19.85 11.30
C ILE A 720 -16.06 -20.60 10.09
N ALA A 721 -16.41 -21.87 9.99
CA ALA A 721 -16.08 -22.78 8.90
C ALA A 721 -17.17 -23.87 8.83
N GLU A 722 -17.28 -24.54 7.68
CA GLU A 722 -18.29 -25.57 7.43
C GLU A 722 -19.72 -25.10 7.78
N GLY A 723 -20.45 -25.78 8.67
CA GLY A 723 -21.82 -25.41 9.01
C GLY A 723 -21.95 -24.00 9.60
N GLY A 724 -20.95 -23.55 10.36
CA GLY A 724 -20.87 -22.21 10.92
C GLY A 724 -21.95 -21.86 11.96
N PHE A 725 -22.61 -22.82 12.59
CA PHE A 725 -23.63 -22.61 13.63
C PHE A 725 -23.02 -22.19 14.97
N LYS A 726 -23.79 -21.47 15.79
CA LYS A 726 -23.32 -20.89 17.06
C LYS A 726 -23.88 -21.66 18.25
N SER A 727 -25.03 -22.31 18.10
CA SER A 727 -25.58 -23.27 19.06
C SER A 727 -24.88 -24.63 18.97
N LYS A 728 -24.61 -25.25 20.14
CA LYS A 728 -24.11 -26.63 20.27
C LYS A 728 -25.27 -27.64 20.13
N ILE A 729 -25.64 -27.99 18.90
CA ILE A 729 -26.76 -28.91 18.63
C ILE A 729 -26.25 -30.38 18.65
N PRO A 730 -26.95 -31.33 19.29
CA PRO A 730 -26.55 -32.74 19.33
C PRO A 730 -26.35 -33.36 17.94
N ASN A 731 -25.44 -34.30 17.81
CA ASN A 731 -25.02 -34.93 16.54
C ASN A 731 -24.68 -33.86 15.47
N PRO A 732 -23.61 -33.06 15.69
CA PRO A 732 -23.26 -31.94 14.82
C PRO A 732 -22.58 -32.37 13.51
N PHE A 733 -22.27 -33.66 13.35
CA PHE A 733 -21.50 -34.15 12.21
C PHE A 733 -22.38 -34.67 11.07
N ALA A 734 -21.89 -34.49 9.84
CA ALA A 734 -22.47 -35.00 8.61
C ALA A 734 -21.42 -35.75 7.79
N ASN A 735 -21.60 -37.06 7.66
CA ASN A 735 -20.69 -37.98 6.95
C ASN A 735 -21.11 -38.29 5.50
N ASP A 736 -22.23 -37.71 5.03
CA ASP A 736 -22.67 -37.77 3.63
C ASP A 736 -22.73 -36.36 2.99
N TRP A 737 -23.61 -35.48 3.46
CA TRP A 737 -23.64 -34.09 2.99
C TRP A 737 -24.18 -33.12 4.02
N MET A 738 -23.79 -31.85 3.88
CA MET A 738 -24.28 -30.74 4.70
C MET A 738 -24.55 -29.54 3.81
N ALA A 739 -25.62 -28.80 4.06
CA ALA A 739 -25.85 -27.50 3.47
C ALA A 739 -26.37 -26.53 4.53
N THR A 740 -25.72 -25.37 4.69
CA THR A 740 -26.10 -24.37 5.67
C THR A 740 -26.12 -22.97 5.07
N THR A 741 -26.93 -22.11 5.66
CA THR A 741 -26.96 -20.67 5.40
C THR A 741 -26.86 -19.93 6.72
N ASN A 742 -25.99 -18.95 6.78
CA ASN A 742 -25.84 -18.05 7.92
C ASN A 742 -26.16 -16.62 7.45
N ALA A 743 -26.94 -15.88 8.21
CA ALA A 743 -27.25 -14.48 7.93
C ALA A 743 -27.02 -13.64 9.17
N SER A 744 -26.48 -12.42 9.01
CA SER A 744 -26.46 -11.42 10.07
C SER A 744 -26.71 -10.01 9.55
N ILE A 745 -27.27 -9.16 10.41
CA ILE A 745 -27.42 -7.73 10.16
C ILE A 745 -27.14 -6.95 11.44
N ASN A 746 -26.42 -5.84 11.32
CA ASN A 746 -26.17 -4.95 12.46
C ASN A 746 -27.39 -4.07 12.77
N LEU A 747 -27.82 -4.10 14.04
CA LEU A 747 -28.80 -3.16 14.57
C LEU A 747 -28.11 -1.85 14.99
N TRP A 748 -26.90 -1.99 15.52
CA TRP A 748 -26.00 -0.90 15.86
C TRP A 748 -24.56 -1.29 15.52
N ARG A 749 -23.61 -0.36 15.58
CA ARG A 749 -22.26 -0.53 15.03
C ARG A 749 -21.55 -1.81 15.50
N TRP A 750 -21.81 -2.26 16.73
CA TRP A 750 -21.20 -3.43 17.35
C TRP A 750 -22.22 -4.48 17.82
N ILE A 751 -23.52 -4.31 17.53
CA ILE A 751 -24.59 -5.26 17.88
C ILE A 751 -25.22 -5.77 16.59
N GLU A 752 -25.12 -7.08 16.36
CA GLU A 752 -25.72 -7.77 15.23
C GLU A 752 -26.73 -8.81 15.71
N VAL A 753 -27.80 -8.99 14.94
CA VAL A 753 -28.64 -10.19 15.04
C VAL A 753 -28.21 -11.17 13.97
N TYR A 754 -28.20 -12.45 14.30
CA TYR A 754 -27.89 -13.52 13.36
C TYR A 754 -28.96 -14.61 13.38
N GLY A 755 -29.05 -15.34 12.27
CA GLY A 755 -29.85 -16.54 12.15
C GLY A 755 -29.19 -17.52 11.19
N ASP A 756 -29.18 -18.79 11.57
CA ASP A 756 -28.61 -19.88 10.80
C ASP A 756 -29.66 -20.95 10.53
N ALA A 757 -29.58 -21.57 9.36
CA ALA A 757 -30.44 -22.69 8.97
C ALA A 757 -29.63 -23.71 8.17
N GLY A 758 -29.91 -24.99 8.33
CA GLY A 758 -29.12 -26.02 7.68
C GLY A 758 -29.74 -27.41 7.66
N PHE A 759 -29.26 -28.23 6.74
CA PHE A 759 -29.57 -29.64 6.64
C PHE A 759 -28.29 -30.46 6.76
N LEU A 760 -28.37 -31.56 7.51
CA LEU A 760 -27.31 -32.53 7.67
C LEU A 760 -27.81 -33.90 7.24
N LYS A 761 -26.94 -34.68 6.60
CA LYS A 761 -27.23 -36.05 6.19
C LYS A 761 -26.07 -36.95 6.60
N ASN A 762 -26.42 -38.04 7.28
CA ASN A 762 -25.54 -39.17 7.52
C ASN A 762 -25.98 -40.38 6.70
N LYS A 763 -25.05 -41.31 6.47
CA LYS A 763 -25.30 -42.58 5.79
C LYS A 763 -26.32 -43.41 6.57
N GLY A 764 -27.29 -43.96 5.86
CA GLY A 764 -28.36 -44.77 6.47
C GLY A 764 -29.45 -43.98 7.20
N GLU A 765 -29.28 -42.68 7.44
CA GLU A 765 -30.26 -41.84 8.15
C GLU A 765 -30.98 -40.86 7.21
N SER A 766 -32.18 -40.39 7.54
CA SER A 766 -32.84 -39.29 6.80
C SER A 766 -32.14 -37.95 7.03
N ALA A 767 -32.22 -37.02 6.06
CA ALA A 767 -31.67 -35.68 6.26
C ALA A 767 -32.40 -34.95 7.40
N ARG A 768 -31.64 -34.26 8.26
CA ARG A 768 -32.11 -33.53 9.44
C ARG A 768 -32.02 -32.03 9.23
N PHE A 769 -33.12 -31.31 9.42
CA PHE A 769 -33.15 -29.85 9.44
C PHE A 769 -32.83 -29.30 10.83
N VAL A 770 -32.01 -28.24 10.89
CA VAL A 770 -31.64 -27.53 12.12
C VAL A 770 -31.56 -26.02 11.86
N TYR A 771 -31.74 -25.22 12.92
CA TYR A 771 -31.63 -23.77 12.86
C TYR A 771 -31.18 -23.20 14.21
N ASP A 772 -30.56 -22.01 14.18
CA ASP A 772 -30.30 -21.20 15.36
C ASP A 772 -30.47 -19.69 15.07
N SER A 773 -30.51 -18.90 16.14
CA SER A 773 -30.57 -17.45 16.06
C SER A 773 -30.10 -16.83 17.36
N GLY A 774 -29.56 -15.61 17.27
CA GLY A 774 -29.10 -14.92 18.46
C GLY A 774 -28.51 -13.55 18.20
N ILE A 775 -27.75 -13.08 19.19
CA ILE A 775 -27.11 -11.77 19.18
C ILE A 775 -25.59 -11.96 19.10
N ARG A 776 -24.93 -11.21 18.22
CA ARG A 776 -23.47 -11.11 18.13
C ARG A 776 -23.03 -9.73 18.60
N LEU A 777 -22.07 -9.68 19.51
CA LEU A 777 -21.35 -8.48 19.89
C LEU A 777 -20.00 -8.46 19.17
N ASN A 778 -19.86 -7.52 18.23
CA ASN A 778 -18.67 -7.32 17.41
C ASN A 778 -17.86 -6.17 17.99
N LEU A 779 -17.04 -6.47 19.01
CA LEU A 779 -16.24 -5.46 19.72
C LEU A 779 -15.02 -5.04 18.91
N VAL A 780 -14.30 -6.03 18.35
CA VAL A 780 -13.24 -5.84 17.37
C VAL A 780 -13.36 -6.95 16.32
N THR A 781 -13.77 -6.60 15.11
CA THR A 781 -14.04 -7.56 14.04
C THR A 781 -12.84 -8.47 13.77
N ASP A 782 -13.11 -9.77 13.66
CA ASP A 782 -12.12 -10.85 13.44
C ASP A 782 -11.10 -11.04 14.59
N TYR A 783 -11.23 -10.28 15.69
CA TYR A 783 -10.29 -10.30 16.81
C TYR A 783 -10.96 -10.69 18.12
N PHE A 784 -12.07 -10.03 18.48
CA PHE A 784 -12.83 -10.33 19.69
C PHE A 784 -14.33 -10.15 19.46
N GLU A 785 -15.04 -11.27 19.46
CA GLU A 785 -16.47 -11.33 19.21
C GLU A 785 -17.14 -12.31 20.15
N LEU A 786 -18.37 -11.98 20.54
CA LEU A 786 -19.19 -12.81 21.43
C LEU A 786 -20.51 -13.14 20.73
N TYR A 787 -20.93 -14.40 20.81
CA TYR A 787 -22.20 -14.88 20.29
C TYR A 787 -23.05 -15.40 21.45
N PHE A 788 -24.27 -14.89 21.51
CA PHE A 788 -25.30 -15.24 22.49
C PHE A 788 -26.42 -15.95 21.75
N PRO A 789 -26.43 -17.30 21.70
CA PRO A 789 -27.58 -18.03 21.17
C PRO A 789 -28.85 -17.68 21.94
N VAL A 790 -29.96 -17.43 21.25
CA VAL A 790 -31.24 -17.04 21.86
C VAL A 790 -32.29 -18.13 21.62
N TYR A 791 -32.38 -18.64 20.39
CA TYR A 791 -33.32 -19.69 20.03
C TYR A 791 -32.69 -20.64 19.01
N SER A 792 -32.88 -21.95 19.17
CA SER A 792 -32.35 -22.95 18.24
C SER A 792 -33.31 -24.13 18.07
N SER A 793 -32.90 -25.17 17.34
CA SER A 793 -33.59 -26.46 17.32
C SER A 793 -33.72 -27.13 18.70
N LEU A 794 -33.05 -26.59 19.74
CA LEU A 794 -33.23 -26.97 21.15
C LEU A 794 -34.33 -26.15 21.86
N GLY A 795 -34.97 -25.20 21.19
CA GLY A 795 -35.95 -24.28 21.76
C GLY A 795 -35.34 -22.98 22.29
N TRP A 796 -35.94 -22.42 23.36
CA TRP A 796 -35.48 -21.18 24.00
C TRP A 796 -34.19 -21.38 24.78
N GLU A 797 -33.04 -20.95 24.24
CA GLU A 797 -31.71 -21.22 24.79
C GLU A 797 -31.46 -20.46 26.11
N LEU A 798 -31.94 -19.21 26.22
CA LEU A 798 -31.72 -18.36 27.40
C LEU A 798 -32.34 -18.93 28.69
N GLY A 799 -33.39 -19.74 28.56
CA GLY A 799 -34.06 -20.38 29.69
C GLY A 799 -33.51 -21.76 30.06
N GLN A 800 -32.52 -22.27 29.31
CA GLN A 800 -31.93 -23.58 29.58
C GLN A 800 -30.83 -23.49 30.65
N PRO A 801 -30.60 -24.57 31.43
CA PRO A 801 -29.50 -24.63 32.39
C PRO A 801 -28.13 -24.38 31.74
N ASN A 802 -27.20 -23.83 32.50
CA ASN A 802 -25.81 -23.57 32.09
C ASN A 802 -25.69 -22.76 30.79
N TYR A 803 -26.55 -21.75 30.60
CA TYR A 803 -26.54 -20.89 29.42
C TYR A 803 -25.18 -20.21 29.19
N ASP A 804 -24.49 -19.86 30.25
CA ASP A 804 -23.12 -19.33 30.22
C ASP A 804 -22.14 -20.25 29.47
N GLN A 805 -22.38 -21.57 29.47
CA GLN A 805 -21.56 -22.54 28.75
C GLN A 805 -21.86 -22.63 27.23
N LYS A 806 -22.94 -21.97 26.80
CA LYS A 806 -23.40 -21.93 25.40
C LYS A 806 -22.99 -20.66 24.66
N ILE A 807 -22.56 -19.63 25.39
CA ILE A 807 -21.96 -18.43 24.81
C ILE A 807 -20.73 -18.85 24.03
N ARG A 808 -20.58 -18.36 22.79
CA ARG A 808 -19.41 -18.64 21.94
C ARG A 808 -18.56 -17.40 21.77
N PHE A 809 -17.26 -17.57 21.53
CA PHE A 809 -16.37 -16.45 21.25
C PHE A 809 -15.40 -16.72 20.11
N ILE A 810 -15.03 -15.64 19.42
CA ILE A 810 -13.87 -15.59 18.53
C ILE A 810 -12.81 -14.75 19.24
N VAL A 811 -11.63 -15.32 19.44
CA VAL A 811 -10.44 -14.61 19.95
C VAL A 811 -9.26 -14.94 19.05
N THR A 812 -8.66 -13.92 18.45
CA THR A 812 -7.45 -14.07 17.63
C THR A 812 -6.25 -13.42 18.32
N LEU A 813 -5.36 -14.20 18.92
CA LEU A 813 -4.16 -13.70 19.61
C LEU A 813 -3.00 -13.30 18.67
N SER A 814 -3.26 -13.15 17.37
CA SER A 814 -2.20 -12.85 16.38
C SER A 814 -1.99 -11.34 16.21
N PRO A 815 -0.77 -10.80 16.48
CA PRO A 815 -0.44 -9.41 16.17
C PRO A 815 -0.65 -9.04 14.70
N ARG A 816 -0.58 -10.02 13.78
CA ARG A 816 -0.79 -9.78 12.35
C ARG A 816 -2.21 -9.31 12.04
N THR A 817 -3.22 -9.84 12.72
CA THR A 817 -4.63 -9.46 12.52
C THR A 817 -4.85 -8.00 12.88
N LEU A 818 -4.25 -7.52 13.98
CA LEU A 818 -4.27 -6.11 14.37
C LEU A 818 -3.57 -5.21 13.33
N THR A 819 -2.40 -5.62 12.83
CA THR A 819 -1.71 -4.84 11.78
C THR A 819 -2.49 -4.76 10.48
N GLY A 820 -3.29 -5.78 10.15
CA GLY A 820 -4.12 -5.81 8.95
C GLY A 820 -5.22 -4.75 8.94
N LEU A 821 -5.70 -4.33 10.12
CA LEU A 821 -6.68 -3.25 10.25
C LEU A 821 -6.10 -1.90 9.79
N PHE A 822 -4.81 -1.65 10.00
CA PHE A 822 -4.15 -0.40 9.61
C PHE A 822 -3.77 -0.34 8.13
N THR A 823 -3.56 -1.48 7.46
CA THR A 823 -3.13 -1.51 6.05
C THR A 823 -4.27 -1.33 5.04
N ARG A 824 -5.53 -1.62 5.42
CA ARG A 824 -6.71 -1.63 4.53
C ARG A 824 -7.01 -0.29 3.84
N GLN A 825 -6.54 0.83 4.39
CA GLN A 825 -6.80 2.16 3.81
C GLN A 825 -5.86 2.51 2.65
N TRP A 826 -4.70 1.85 2.59
CA TRP A 826 -3.58 2.24 1.74
C TRP A 826 -3.27 1.22 0.64
N PHE A 827 -3.37 -0.07 0.94
CA PHE A 827 -3.04 -1.19 0.06
C PHE A 827 -4.29 -2.01 -0.24
#